data_AF-A0A4Z0ALT9-F1
#
_entry.id   AF-A0A4Z0ALT9-F1
#
_cell.length_a   1.000
_cell.length_b   1.000
_cell.length_c   1.000
_cell.angle_alpha   90.00
_cell.angle_beta   90.00
_cell.angle_gamma   90.00
#
_symmetry.space_group_name_H-M   'P 1'
#
loop_
_entity.id
_entity.type
_entity.pdbx_description
1 polymer ?
#
loop_
_entity_poly.entity_id
_entity_poly.type
_entity_poly.pdbx_seq_one_letter_code
_entity_poly.pdbx_strand_id
1 'polypeptide(L)'
;MPGPAWTLLQKPSEPAASAQGDVTLAERLATASSNGQHSVTIPRVSALGDVIDIYQQLIGMPQTLLWLASTGLETDSLTLYRDRVEGYVTRDGVRTAVSFSTTDGSGWWEASVNLRAIRDLLDPNDKGLPYLREGEQRMPLHVVSHAYGLDAHDRGRTVKDGLSLPFTRALKDVQRVISDLDERAYLATLLEQRVQGLADDATVDWSAQRTRVSPASAEGMGVQAHCDIQQLLEHKGLGSPRTVGATRNVIQWLRTTMAPASTWGDYSGLAATASDPTHLRPLDSLARQTPDSLRLDPDTELARLLKSADAPVFRGQMADIQINTPGNIAGFDLYQPAHMGRTLKQVRSDLERHLCETKSLDPKVAVLVAHIGLARTAPEFLVRDVPDAVALGTPAWLELRLGCAIADAVAPGASRAMNEAQISALTTLAPTSEEQRTLLQARGLGGLLVWAVLNGVVPAKPEGQHTQADFKRASQMFTRQRTLATRAFKAASTPLPTRRVLAVQALLKVFPLVSQSQLEAMTVHLTDANQRRNLVASEPRTRSLIETYMSGDLVPGKWVLSQDLPLPAATSSRTPFQFQNTAQVPNVARENLDVRIRRLPALDSLLESAVGTHHRKLQMAFVTKLKLMLAGLPLADRQRIELGAIDLFTLRKKTGKQQVWETDGDRSAVTGRQGTLMRVLHAQAVTYYEIFNSGNIVRHSDPVVISTLDRVVRDQSHLGQYKLLGEKFIRGGHEVPLDFDAYATGNPAKTGAKSGDVIIDRLGRYLEAGSLPEKQTLETFVPDSYQSDRVEFIACEIAENNFYESLESMFQRAKGQLSVEKSRQANARDINLLMSLVPFVGAYQDFAAGNIGKGLQSLALDTAGVVMGAGGQARALMHSVKKLVQGSVVPALNGIGGKVAPGVARLGLAGPKVRISDAAFDVTKQSAAFFNAVFNPLDGYPRLMGAASRGLGKMPALLAGNGSALAKAMPHLARAEQKMRGYFLVATGMVDPAAPPVAQTP
;
A
#
# COMPACT_ATOMS: atom_id res chain seq x y z
N MET A 1 -8.93 -28.29 20.93
CA MET A 1 -8.33 -26.97 20.66
C MET A 1 -7.36 -26.68 21.78
N PRO A 2 -6.08 -26.34 21.52
CA PRO A 2 -5.25 -25.78 22.58
C PRO A 2 -5.95 -24.52 23.09
N GLY A 3 -6.03 -24.36 24.41
CA GLY A 3 -6.68 -23.21 25.04
C GLY A 3 -5.94 -21.89 24.73
N PRO A 4 -6.50 -20.74 25.13
CA PRO A 4 -5.76 -19.48 25.05
C PRO A 4 -4.47 -19.58 25.89
N ALA A 5 -3.36 -19.12 25.33
CA ALA A 5 -2.10 -18.98 26.04
C ALA A 5 -2.01 -17.57 26.59
N TRP A 6 -2.60 -17.34 27.77
CA TRP A 6 -2.48 -16.06 28.46
C TRP A 6 -1.05 -15.92 28.99
N THR A 7 -0.40 -14.81 28.66
CA THR A 7 0.94 -14.48 29.13
C THR A 7 0.93 -14.37 30.65
N LEU A 8 -0.05 -13.67 31.23
CA LEU A 8 -0.22 -13.60 32.68
C LEU A 8 -1.12 -14.74 33.17
N LEU A 9 -0.51 -15.80 33.70
CA LEU A 9 -1.22 -16.83 34.48
C LEU A 9 -1.30 -16.35 35.94
N GLN A 10 -2.50 -16.35 36.55
CA GLN A 10 -2.63 -16.03 37.97
C GLN A 10 -1.80 -17.01 38.81
N LYS A 11 -0.70 -16.55 39.40
CA LYS A 11 -0.08 -17.21 40.55
C LYS A 11 -0.83 -16.73 41.81
N PRO A 12 -1.43 -17.63 42.61
CA PRO A 12 -1.88 -17.25 43.94
C PRO A 12 -0.65 -17.06 44.82
N SER A 13 -0.17 -15.83 44.96
CA SER A 13 0.77 -15.47 46.02
C SER A 13 0.00 -15.45 47.34
N GLU A 14 0.36 -16.29 48.32
CA GLU A 14 -0.22 -16.23 49.66
C GLU A 14 0.12 -14.86 50.31
N PRO A 15 -0.87 -14.05 50.72
CA PRO A 15 -0.63 -12.69 51.24
C PRO A 15 0.36 -12.65 52.42
N ALA A 16 0.35 -13.69 53.26
CA ALA A 16 1.24 -13.83 54.41
C ALA A 16 2.72 -14.06 54.01
N ALA A 17 2.96 -14.82 52.93
CA ALA A 17 4.31 -15.04 52.40
C ALA A 17 4.88 -13.75 51.76
N SER A 18 4.00 -12.95 51.14
CA SER A 18 4.33 -11.65 50.54
C SER A 18 4.81 -10.62 51.57
N ALA A 19 4.08 -10.50 52.69
CA ALA A 19 4.46 -9.61 53.79
C ALA A 19 5.84 -9.98 54.40
N GLN A 20 6.11 -11.26 54.63
CA GLN A 20 7.42 -11.70 55.15
C GLN A 20 8.56 -11.46 54.15
N GLY A 21 8.27 -11.61 52.85
CA GLY A 21 9.19 -11.27 51.77
C GLY A 21 9.52 -9.78 51.73
N ASP A 22 8.53 -8.91 51.92
CA ASP A 22 8.71 -7.46 51.96
C ASP A 22 9.53 -7.00 53.17
N VAL A 23 9.34 -7.62 54.34
CA VAL A 23 10.18 -7.37 55.53
C VAL A 23 11.65 -7.72 55.25
N THR A 24 11.90 -8.88 54.62
CA THR A 24 13.25 -9.31 54.25
C THR A 24 13.88 -8.35 53.22
N LEU A 25 13.08 -7.81 52.31
CA LEU A 25 13.54 -6.80 51.34
C LEU A 25 13.92 -5.49 52.04
N ALA A 26 13.15 -5.07 53.05
CA ALA A 26 13.42 -3.86 53.81
C ALA A 26 14.80 -3.88 54.48
N GLU A 27 15.17 -5.01 55.11
CA GLU A 27 16.48 -5.21 55.73
C GLU A 27 17.63 -5.13 54.70
N ARG A 28 17.44 -5.77 53.54
CA ARG A 28 18.41 -5.75 52.44
C ARG A 28 18.57 -4.35 51.86
N LEU A 29 17.48 -3.60 51.73
CA LEU A 29 17.49 -2.23 51.22
C LEU A 29 18.22 -1.28 52.18
N ALA A 30 17.99 -1.41 53.48
CA ALA A 30 18.70 -0.64 54.50
C ALA A 30 20.21 -0.90 54.44
N THR A 31 20.60 -2.17 54.32
CA THR A 31 22.01 -2.59 54.19
C THR A 31 22.65 -2.13 52.88
N ALA A 32 21.94 -2.21 51.76
CA ALA A 32 22.42 -1.75 50.46
C ALA A 32 22.63 -0.22 50.46
N SER A 33 21.73 0.51 51.10
CA SER A 33 21.79 1.98 51.21
C SER A 33 22.94 2.45 52.11
N SER A 34 23.19 1.78 53.24
CA SER A 34 24.32 2.11 54.13
C SER A 34 25.68 1.81 53.49
N ASN A 35 25.75 0.79 52.63
CA ASN A 35 26.98 0.35 51.96
C ASN A 35 27.19 1.00 50.57
N GLY A 36 26.34 1.94 50.17
CA GLY A 36 26.47 2.63 48.88
C GLY A 36 26.29 1.74 47.64
N GLN A 37 25.58 0.61 47.77
CA GLN A 37 25.32 -0.29 46.63
C GLN A 37 24.31 0.34 45.65
N HIS A 38 24.43 0.04 44.35
CA HIS A 38 23.51 0.57 43.33
C HIS A 38 22.36 -0.40 42.96
N SER A 39 22.37 -1.60 43.52
CA SER A 39 21.42 -2.68 43.24
C SER A 39 21.16 -3.54 44.47
N VAL A 40 19.99 -4.15 44.58
CA VAL A 40 19.62 -5.05 45.69
C VAL A 40 18.96 -6.33 45.17
N THR A 41 19.15 -7.44 45.87
CA THR A 41 18.52 -8.73 45.53
C THR A 41 17.12 -8.82 46.13
N ILE A 42 16.11 -8.96 45.28
CA ILE A 42 14.69 -9.01 45.65
C ILE A 42 14.32 -10.45 46.08
N PRO A 43 13.69 -10.65 47.26
CA PRO A 43 13.13 -11.95 47.60
C PRO A 43 11.99 -12.30 46.63
N ARG A 44 12.03 -13.48 46.00
CA ARG A 44 10.96 -13.94 45.09
C ARG A 44 9.57 -13.93 45.71
N VAL A 45 9.48 -14.21 47.00
CA VAL A 45 8.21 -14.24 47.74
C VAL A 45 7.67 -12.86 48.08
N SER A 46 8.42 -11.76 47.85
CA SER A 46 7.96 -10.38 48.11
C SER A 46 6.95 -9.90 47.06
N ALA A 47 6.20 -8.83 47.36
CA ALA A 47 5.23 -8.26 46.43
C ALA A 47 5.89 -7.75 45.14
N LEU A 48 7.11 -7.20 45.23
CA LEU A 48 7.91 -6.79 44.06
C LEU A 48 8.50 -8.00 43.30
N GLY A 49 8.73 -9.12 43.99
CA GLY A 49 9.19 -10.37 43.39
C GLY A 49 8.24 -10.90 42.32
N ASP A 50 6.94 -10.87 42.59
CA ASP A 50 5.91 -11.26 41.60
C ASP A 50 5.93 -10.36 40.35
N VAL A 51 6.21 -9.07 40.51
CA VAL A 51 6.32 -8.11 39.40
C VAL A 51 7.58 -8.37 38.57
N ILE A 52 8.69 -8.77 39.21
CA ILE A 52 9.93 -9.15 38.52
C ILE A 52 9.75 -10.45 37.75
N ASP A 53 9.04 -11.43 38.32
CA ASP A 53 8.68 -12.67 37.61
C ASP A 53 7.87 -12.34 36.33
N ILE A 54 6.93 -11.38 36.38
CA ILE A 54 6.22 -10.89 35.18
C ILE A 54 7.21 -10.29 34.18
N TYR A 55 8.09 -9.38 34.61
CA TYR A 55 9.09 -8.77 33.73
C TYR A 55 10.01 -9.80 33.05
N GLN A 56 10.46 -10.81 33.80
CA GLN A 56 11.25 -11.94 33.27
C GLN A 56 10.50 -12.75 32.23
N GLN A 57 9.22 -13.03 32.48
CA GLN A 57 8.40 -13.75 31.53
C GLN A 57 8.21 -12.97 30.22
N LEU A 58 8.01 -11.65 30.30
CA LEU A 58 7.83 -10.80 29.14
C LEU A 58 9.13 -10.64 28.31
N ILE A 59 10.28 -10.51 28.97
CA ILE A 59 11.57 -10.36 28.26
C ILE A 59 12.04 -11.69 27.67
N GLY A 60 11.63 -12.80 28.27
CA GLY A 60 11.82 -14.17 27.79
C GLY A 60 10.83 -14.62 26.72
N MET A 61 9.92 -13.76 26.22
CA MET A 61 8.99 -14.16 25.17
C MET A 61 9.73 -14.53 23.87
N PRO A 62 9.25 -15.55 23.11
CA PRO A 62 9.92 -16.01 21.89
C PRO A 62 10.21 -14.90 20.88
N GLN A 63 9.26 -13.97 20.68
CA GLN A 63 9.43 -12.84 19.76
C GLN A 63 10.59 -11.92 20.17
N THR A 64 10.73 -11.63 21.47
CA THR A 64 11.78 -10.78 22.03
C THR A 64 13.14 -11.46 21.88
N LEU A 65 13.20 -12.75 22.26
CA LEU A 65 14.44 -13.54 22.18
C LEU A 65 14.91 -13.72 20.73
N LEU A 66 13.99 -13.97 19.79
CA LEU A 66 14.31 -14.07 18.36
C LEU A 66 14.87 -12.75 17.82
N TRP A 67 14.30 -11.61 18.23
CA TRP A 67 14.80 -10.31 17.84
C TRP A 67 16.20 -10.03 18.43
N LEU A 68 16.41 -10.29 19.72
CA LEU A 68 17.72 -10.15 20.37
C LEU A 68 18.80 -11.03 19.70
N ALA A 69 18.45 -12.27 19.37
CA ALA A 69 19.34 -13.17 18.64
C ALA A 69 19.66 -12.64 17.23
N SER A 70 18.67 -12.08 16.52
CA SER A 70 18.84 -11.55 15.17
C SER A 70 19.75 -10.32 15.09
N THR A 71 19.84 -9.53 16.16
CA THR A 71 20.70 -8.33 16.23
C THR A 71 22.11 -8.64 16.69
N GLY A 72 22.31 -9.80 17.34
CA GLY A 72 23.59 -10.22 17.93
C GLY A 72 23.92 -9.54 19.26
N LEU A 73 22.91 -8.93 19.91
CA LEU A 73 23.08 -8.26 21.20
C LEU A 73 23.48 -9.26 22.30
N GLU A 74 24.56 -8.94 23.02
CA GLU A 74 24.96 -9.63 24.24
C GLU A 74 23.95 -9.34 25.35
N THR A 75 23.14 -10.33 25.70
CA THR A 75 22.06 -10.20 26.70
C THR A 75 22.55 -9.69 28.05
N ASP A 76 23.75 -10.08 28.48
CA ASP A 76 24.34 -9.66 29.77
C ASP A 76 24.78 -8.20 29.81
N SER A 77 24.86 -7.56 28.64
CA SER A 77 25.24 -6.15 28.51
C SER A 77 24.06 -5.22 28.27
N LEU A 78 22.86 -5.80 28.18
CA LEU A 78 21.68 -5.13 27.67
C LEU A 78 21.01 -4.26 28.74
N THR A 79 20.74 -3.01 28.38
CA THR A 79 19.96 -2.07 29.18
C THR A 79 18.75 -1.55 28.37
N LEU A 80 17.55 -1.71 28.93
CA LEU A 80 16.29 -1.24 28.34
C LEU A 80 15.95 0.14 28.88
N TYR A 81 15.74 1.07 27.95
CA TYR A 81 15.18 2.39 28.18
C TYR A 81 13.75 2.45 27.65
N ARG A 82 13.09 3.60 27.81
CA ARG A 82 11.70 3.84 27.38
C ARG A 82 11.49 3.58 25.90
N ASP A 83 12.39 4.14 25.09
CA ASP A 83 12.28 4.19 23.63
C ASP A 83 13.44 3.49 22.92
N ARG A 84 14.37 2.88 23.66
CA ARG A 84 15.52 2.20 23.05
C ARG A 84 16.07 1.09 23.92
N VAL A 85 16.85 0.24 23.30
CA VAL A 85 17.65 -0.79 23.96
C VAL A 85 19.11 -0.59 23.56
N GLU A 86 19.99 -0.63 24.56
CA GLU A 86 21.43 -0.46 24.38
C GLU A 86 22.17 -1.71 24.87
N GLY A 87 23.30 -1.99 24.25
CA GLY A 87 24.18 -3.09 24.65
C GLY A 87 25.38 -3.20 23.73
N TYR A 88 26.05 -4.33 23.79
CA TYR A 88 27.20 -4.62 22.95
C TYR A 88 26.90 -5.75 21.98
N VAL A 89 27.46 -5.65 20.78
CA VAL A 89 27.46 -6.72 19.77
C VAL A 89 28.92 -7.02 19.47
N THR A 90 29.27 -8.30 19.40
CA THR A 90 30.59 -8.75 18.96
C THR A 90 30.51 -9.20 17.50
N ARG A 91 31.14 -8.45 16.58
CA ARG A 91 31.28 -8.80 15.15
C ARG A 91 32.75 -8.93 14.82
N ASP A 92 33.15 -10.05 14.22
CA ASP A 92 34.55 -10.32 13.82
C ASP A 92 35.56 -10.12 14.96
N GLY A 93 35.17 -10.44 16.19
CA GLY A 93 36.00 -10.27 17.40
C GLY A 93 36.06 -8.84 17.96
N VAL A 94 35.39 -7.86 17.33
CA VAL A 94 35.29 -6.48 17.81
C VAL A 94 33.98 -6.27 18.54
N ARG A 95 34.07 -5.86 19.82
CA ARG A 95 32.91 -5.54 20.66
C ARG A 95 32.51 -4.08 20.48
N THR A 96 31.38 -3.84 19.83
CA THR A 96 30.86 -2.50 19.52
C THR A 96 29.59 -2.21 20.31
N ALA A 97 29.50 -1.02 20.91
CA ALA A 97 28.26 -0.54 21.50
C ALA A 97 27.23 -0.24 20.40
N VAL A 98 26.00 -0.70 20.58
CA VAL A 98 24.88 -0.47 19.67
C VAL A 98 23.67 0.00 20.45
N SER A 99 22.81 0.77 19.78
CA SER A 99 21.52 1.22 20.31
C SER A 99 20.47 1.01 19.23
N PHE A 100 19.31 0.49 19.63
CA PHE A 100 18.15 0.34 18.76
C PHE A 100 16.97 1.05 19.38
N SER A 101 16.33 1.94 18.63
CA SER A 101 15.21 2.75 19.12
C SER A 101 13.87 2.23 18.61
N THR A 102 12.77 2.70 19.21
CA THR A 102 11.43 2.35 18.75
C THR A 102 11.00 3.14 17.52
N THR A 103 11.79 4.15 17.13
CA THR A 103 11.57 4.97 15.94
C THR A 103 12.45 4.52 14.77
N ASP A 104 13.44 3.65 15.02
CA ASP A 104 14.35 3.15 14.01
C ASP A 104 13.80 1.95 13.21
N GLY A 105 14.57 1.53 12.20
CA GLY A 105 14.23 0.43 11.28
C GLY A 105 14.53 -0.97 11.82
N SER A 106 14.93 -1.11 13.08
CA SER A 106 15.44 -2.36 13.64
C SER A 106 14.37 -3.41 13.93
N GLY A 107 13.10 -3.00 14.02
CA GLY A 107 12.02 -3.85 14.49
C GLY A 107 11.91 -3.95 16.01
N TRP A 108 12.69 -3.15 16.76
CA TRP A 108 12.64 -3.14 18.23
C TRP A 108 11.25 -2.79 18.73
N TRP A 109 10.53 -1.91 18.03
CA TRP A 109 9.25 -1.44 18.51
C TRP A 109 8.18 -2.54 18.52
N GLU A 110 8.21 -3.45 17.55
CA GLU A 110 7.36 -4.64 17.48
C GLU A 110 7.78 -5.67 18.54
N ALA A 111 9.07 -5.93 18.69
CA ALA A 111 9.60 -6.91 19.63
C ALA A 111 9.33 -6.53 21.10
N SER A 112 9.34 -5.23 21.41
CA SER A 112 9.17 -4.70 22.76
C SER A 112 7.72 -4.45 23.18
N VAL A 113 6.72 -4.76 22.34
CA VAL A 113 5.32 -4.36 22.59
C VAL A 113 4.80 -4.82 23.95
N ASN A 114 5.12 -6.05 24.37
CA ASN A 114 4.69 -6.58 25.67
C ASN A 114 5.54 -6.08 26.85
N LEU A 115 6.69 -5.46 26.59
CA LEU A 115 7.64 -4.99 27.62
C LEU A 115 7.38 -3.55 28.07
N ARG A 116 6.82 -2.71 27.21
CA ARG A 116 6.76 -1.26 27.43
C ARG A 116 6.01 -0.88 28.69
N ALA A 117 4.79 -1.40 28.86
CA ALA A 117 3.95 -1.09 30.02
C ALA A 117 4.64 -1.45 31.35
N ILE A 118 5.23 -2.66 31.46
CA ILE A 118 5.94 -3.09 32.67
C ILE A 118 7.25 -2.31 32.86
N ARG A 119 7.93 -1.95 31.77
CA ARG A 119 9.16 -1.15 31.81
C ARG A 119 8.89 0.26 32.34
N ASP A 120 7.83 0.91 31.87
CA ASP A 120 7.43 2.24 32.32
C ASP A 120 6.93 2.25 33.77
N LEU A 121 6.33 1.14 34.21
CA LEU A 121 5.99 0.93 35.62
C LEU A 121 7.24 0.80 36.50
N LEU A 122 8.24 0.02 36.08
CA LEU A 122 9.44 -0.25 36.89
C LEU A 122 10.44 0.90 36.90
N ASP A 123 10.60 1.60 35.77
CA ASP A 123 11.54 2.71 35.60
C ASP A 123 10.89 3.91 34.89
N PRO A 124 10.01 4.66 35.58
CA PRO A 124 9.32 5.81 34.99
C PRO A 124 10.28 6.97 34.65
N ASN A 125 11.46 7.01 35.26
CA ASN A 125 12.44 8.11 35.12
C ASN A 125 13.53 7.83 34.08
N ASP A 126 13.44 6.72 33.34
CA ASP A 126 14.38 6.39 32.26
C ASP A 126 15.85 6.24 32.67
N LYS A 127 16.07 5.61 33.84
CA LYS A 127 17.42 5.30 34.34
C LYS A 127 18.01 4.01 33.77
N GLY A 128 17.18 3.13 33.18
CA GLY A 128 17.56 1.89 32.52
C GLY A 128 17.26 0.64 33.35
N LEU A 129 16.72 -0.39 32.70
CA LEU A 129 16.46 -1.72 33.28
C LEU A 129 17.41 -2.77 32.69
N PRO A 130 18.01 -3.66 33.49
CA PRO A 130 18.85 -4.73 32.96
C PRO A 130 18.02 -5.85 32.33
N TYR A 131 18.62 -6.61 31.42
CA TYR A 131 18.12 -7.94 31.08
C TYR A 131 18.20 -8.86 32.30
N LEU A 132 17.15 -9.64 32.55
CA LEU A 132 17.11 -10.59 33.67
C LEU A 132 16.80 -11.99 33.14
N ARG A 133 17.69 -12.94 33.42
CA ARG A 133 17.44 -14.36 33.13
C ARG A 133 16.47 -14.94 34.14
N GLU A 134 15.74 -15.99 33.74
CA GLU A 134 14.90 -16.77 34.66
C GLU A 134 15.76 -17.25 35.84
N GLY A 135 15.40 -16.87 37.08
CA GLY A 135 16.25 -17.15 38.24
C GLY A 135 16.74 -15.90 38.95
N GLU A 136 17.16 -14.90 38.18
CA GLU A 136 17.84 -13.71 38.69
C GLU A 136 16.86 -12.78 39.41
N GLN A 137 17.31 -12.06 40.42
CA GLN A 137 16.42 -11.19 41.21
C GLN A 137 17.11 -9.88 41.61
N ARG A 138 18.20 -9.54 40.93
CA ARG A 138 19.00 -8.37 41.27
C ARG A 138 18.49 -7.16 40.49
N MET A 139 17.98 -6.16 41.20
CA MET A 139 17.39 -4.96 40.59
C MET A 139 18.10 -3.69 41.02
N PRO A 140 18.16 -2.65 40.15
CA PRO A 140 18.62 -1.32 40.54
C PRO A 140 17.81 -0.74 41.71
N LEU A 141 18.46 0.00 42.61
CA LEU A 141 17.78 0.59 43.77
C LEU A 141 16.63 1.52 43.38
N HIS A 142 16.75 2.24 42.26
CA HIS A 142 15.71 3.19 41.83
C HIS A 142 14.36 2.52 41.53
N VAL A 143 14.37 1.25 41.10
CA VAL A 143 13.14 0.47 40.84
C VAL A 143 12.44 0.15 42.16
N VAL A 144 13.23 -0.29 43.16
CA VAL A 144 12.71 -0.61 44.50
C VAL A 144 12.18 0.64 45.19
N SER A 145 12.93 1.75 45.14
CA SER A 145 12.47 3.02 45.69
C SER A 145 11.17 3.49 45.06
N HIS A 146 11.01 3.36 43.75
CA HIS A 146 9.78 3.72 43.06
C HIS A 146 8.60 2.83 43.50
N ALA A 147 8.78 1.51 43.52
CA ALA A 147 7.72 0.56 43.84
C ALA A 147 7.07 0.80 45.23
N TYR A 148 7.89 1.13 46.22
CA TYR A 148 7.44 1.38 47.60
C TYR A 148 7.22 2.87 47.93
N GLY A 149 7.39 3.79 46.95
CA GLY A 149 7.16 5.23 47.15
C GLY A 149 8.15 5.89 48.11
N LEU A 150 9.42 5.51 48.03
CA LEU A 150 10.51 6.02 48.86
C LEU A 150 11.17 7.24 48.19
N ASP A 151 11.25 8.36 48.91
CA ASP A 151 11.91 9.58 48.43
C ASP A 151 13.42 9.54 48.68
N ALA A 152 14.21 10.15 47.77
CA ALA A 152 15.68 10.22 47.89
C ALA A 152 16.17 10.99 49.13
N HIS A 153 15.31 11.81 49.73
CA HIS A 153 15.60 12.65 50.90
C HIS A 153 15.20 12.00 52.25
N ASP A 154 14.44 10.91 52.23
CA ASP A 154 13.94 10.23 53.43
C ASP A 154 14.76 8.96 53.72
N ARG A 155 16.01 9.13 54.19
CA ARG A 155 16.93 8.02 54.54
C ARG A 155 16.54 7.21 55.80
N GLY A 156 15.25 7.08 56.11
CA GLY A 156 14.78 6.47 57.35
C GLY A 156 13.35 5.92 57.36
N ARG A 157 12.62 5.93 56.24
CA ARG A 157 11.34 5.20 56.18
C ARG A 157 11.58 3.71 55.95
N THR A 158 11.06 2.89 56.85
CA THR A 158 10.85 1.45 56.63
C THR A 158 9.95 1.25 55.41
N VAL A 159 10.28 0.26 54.58
CA VAL A 159 9.36 -0.31 53.59
C VAL A 159 8.05 -0.61 54.33
N LYS A 160 6.93 0.01 53.92
CA LYS A 160 5.61 -0.32 54.48
C LYS A 160 5.27 -1.76 54.08
N ASP A 161 4.38 -2.42 54.83
CA ASP A 161 3.87 -3.77 54.51
C ASP A 161 3.13 -3.78 53.14
N GLY A 162 3.86 -3.83 52.03
CA GLY A 162 3.33 -3.88 50.66
C GLY A 162 3.72 -2.72 49.73
N LEU A 163 3.48 -2.94 48.43
CA LEU A 163 3.67 -1.96 47.36
C LEU A 163 2.85 -0.68 47.57
N SER A 164 3.34 0.46 47.07
CA SER A 164 2.62 1.72 47.17
C SER A 164 1.29 1.68 46.38
N LEU A 165 0.25 2.35 46.89
CA LEU A 165 -1.06 2.40 46.22
C LEU A 165 -0.99 2.90 44.76
N PRO A 166 -0.19 3.93 44.40
CA PRO A 166 -0.02 4.34 43.01
C PRO A 166 0.57 3.23 42.14
N PHE A 167 1.59 2.53 42.65
CA PHE A 167 2.25 1.44 41.94
C PHE A 167 1.30 0.25 41.72
N THR A 168 0.53 -0.14 42.74
CA THR A 168 -0.47 -1.22 42.63
C THR A 168 -1.56 -0.92 41.61
N ARG A 169 -2.01 0.34 41.50
CA ARG A 169 -2.96 0.76 40.45
C ARG A 169 -2.34 0.64 39.07
N ALA A 170 -1.14 1.18 38.89
CA ALA A 170 -0.44 1.13 37.61
C ALA A 170 -0.12 -0.33 37.19
N LEU A 171 0.20 -1.21 38.14
CA LEU A 171 0.38 -2.64 37.89
C LEU A 171 -0.88 -3.31 37.32
N LYS A 172 -2.07 -2.97 37.83
CA LYS A 172 -3.33 -3.48 37.26
C LYS A 172 -3.54 -3.01 35.83
N ASP A 173 -3.17 -1.76 35.52
CA ASP A 173 -3.25 -1.23 34.16
C ASP A 173 -2.28 -1.97 33.22
N VAL A 174 -1.04 -2.23 33.67
CA VAL A 174 -0.07 -3.06 32.93
C VAL A 174 -0.61 -4.46 32.65
N GLN A 175 -1.17 -5.11 33.67
CA GLN A 175 -1.77 -6.45 33.53
C GLN A 175 -2.93 -6.46 32.54
N ARG A 176 -3.75 -5.41 32.53
CA ARG A 176 -4.84 -5.25 31.55
C ARG A 176 -4.30 -5.09 30.13
N VAL A 177 -3.29 -4.25 29.91
CA VAL A 177 -2.68 -4.04 28.59
C VAL A 177 -2.11 -5.35 28.03
N ILE A 178 -1.34 -6.09 28.83
CA ILE A 178 -0.78 -7.39 28.41
C ILE A 178 -1.90 -8.38 28.07
N SER A 179 -2.93 -8.44 28.92
CA SER A 179 -4.07 -9.32 28.69
C SER A 179 -4.85 -8.97 27.42
N ASP A 180 -5.04 -7.68 27.14
CA ASP A 180 -5.68 -7.24 25.92
C ASP A 180 -4.84 -7.57 24.67
N LEU A 181 -3.51 -7.47 24.74
CA LEU A 181 -2.61 -7.87 23.66
C LEU A 181 -2.74 -9.37 23.34
N ASP A 182 -2.76 -10.22 24.37
CA ASP A 182 -2.99 -11.66 24.20
C ASP A 182 -4.38 -11.95 23.63
N GLU A 183 -5.42 -11.29 24.14
CA GLU A 183 -6.79 -11.45 23.66
C GLU A 183 -6.95 -11.04 22.20
N ARG A 184 -6.27 -9.96 21.76
CA ARG A 184 -6.27 -9.55 20.35
C ARG A 184 -5.68 -10.63 19.47
N ALA A 185 -4.54 -11.19 19.84
CA ALA A 185 -3.87 -12.25 19.08
C ALA A 185 -4.71 -13.55 19.05
N TYR A 186 -5.29 -13.91 20.19
CA TYR A 186 -6.18 -15.07 20.32
C TYR A 186 -7.45 -14.92 19.45
N LEU A 187 -8.16 -13.80 19.56
CA LEU A 187 -9.38 -13.55 18.80
C LEU A 187 -9.12 -13.51 17.29
N ALA A 188 -8.03 -12.87 16.86
CA ALA A 188 -7.68 -12.84 15.44
C ALA A 188 -7.51 -14.27 14.90
N THR A 189 -6.73 -15.09 15.61
CA THR A 189 -6.46 -16.48 15.22
C THR A 189 -7.73 -17.34 15.21
N LEU A 190 -8.57 -17.18 16.24
CA LEU A 190 -9.85 -17.89 16.35
C LEU A 190 -10.78 -17.53 15.18
N LEU A 191 -10.98 -16.24 14.92
CA LEU A 191 -11.85 -15.77 13.84
C LEU A 191 -11.31 -16.19 12.46
N GLU A 192 -9.99 -16.09 12.23
CA GLU A 192 -9.34 -16.50 10.97
C GLU A 192 -9.61 -17.95 10.62
N GLN A 193 -9.42 -18.86 11.59
CA GLN A 193 -9.67 -20.29 11.41
C GLN A 193 -11.15 -20.56 11.10
N ARG A 194 -12.08 -19.84 11.75
CA ARG A 194 -13.53 -20.03 11.58
C ARG A 194 -14.05 -19.55 10.22
N VAL A 195 -13.40 -18.55 9.63
CA VAL A 195 -13.82 -18.00 8.32
C VAL A 195 -12.92 -18.44 7.16
N GLN A 196 -12.00 -19.37 7.41
CA GLN A 196 -11.08 -19.88 6.40
C GLN A 196 -11.85 -20.62 5.29
N GLY A 197 -11.54 -20.32 4.02
CA GLY A 197 -12.18 -20.94 2.86
C GLY A 197 -13.62 -20.49 2.55
N LEU A 198 -14.25 -19.67 3.39
CA LEU A 198 -15.62 -19.19 3.17
C LEU A 198 -15.70 -17.96 2.26
N ALA A 199 -16.80 -17.80 1.53
CA ALA A 199 -17.07 -16.61 0.72
C ALA A 199 -17.38 -15.39 1.60
N ASP A 200 -17.09 -14.18 1.12
CA ASP A 200 -17.21 -12.93 1.90
C ASP A 200 -18.66 -12.56 2.27
N ASP A 201 -19.64 -12.99 1.48
CA ASP A 201 -21.07 -12.76 1.65
C ASP A 201 -21.76 -13.77 2.56
N ALA A 202 -21.06 -14.87 2.92
CA ALA A 202 -21.59 -15.86 3.84
C ALA A 202 -21.90 -15.25 5.20
N THR A 203 -23.09 -15.55 5.74
CA THR A 203 -23.57 -15.08 7.03
C THR A 203 -22.85 -15.80 8.17
N VAL A 204 -22.56 -15.07 9.25
CA VAL A 204 -21.95 -15.63 10.46
C VAL A 204 -22.70 -15.14 11.69
N ASP A 205 -22.86 -16.02 12.68
CA ASP A 205 -23.41 -15.71 13.99
C ASP A 205 -22.35 -15.98 15.07
N TRP A 206 -21.93 -14.90 15.74
CA TRP A 206 -20.95 -14.93 16.82
C TRP A 206 -21.58 -14.96 18.22
N SER A 207 -22.89 -14.75 18.33
CA SER A 207 -23.62 -14.79 19.62
C SER A 207 -23.77 -16.21 20.16
N ALA A 208 -23.82 -17.21 19.27
CA ALA A 208 -23.90 -18.62 19.65
C ALA A 208 -22.55 -19.21 20.09
N GLN A 209 -21.44 -18.49 19.89
CA GLN A 209 -20.09 -19.03 20.10
C GLN A 209 -19.49 -18.47 21.38
N ARG A 210 -19.35 -19.33 22.39
CA ARG A 210 -18.68 -18.99 23.65
C ARG A 210 -17.16 -18.87 23.45
N THR A 211 -16.56 -17.93 24.17
CA THR A 211 -15.11 -17.74 24.21
C THR A 211 -14.61 -17.56 25.63
N ARG A 212 -13.30 -17.75 25.83
CA ARG A 212 -12.63 -17.49 27.11
C ARG A 212 -12.08 -16.07 27.10
N VAL A 213 -12.16 -15.41 28.25
CA VAL A 213 -11.61 -14.07 28.51
C VAL A 213 -10.41 -14.23 29.44
N SER A 214 -9.43 -13.34 29.34
CA SER A 214 -8.38 -13.26 30.34
C SER A 214 -8.95 -12.90 31.73
N PRO A 215 -8.31 -13.33 32.83
CA PRO A 215 -8.75 -12.96 34.18
C PRO A 215 -8.79 -11.44 34.43
N ALA A 216 -7.84 -10.68 33.85
CA ALA A 216 -7.76 -9.23 34.03
C ALA A 216 -8.89 -8.48 33.30
N SER A 217 -9.37 -8.98 32.16
CA SER A 217 -10.50 -8.40 31.43
C SER A 217 -11.86 -8.81 32.01
N ALA A 218 -11.93 -9.91 32.77
CA ALA A 218 -13.17 -10.37 33.40
C ALA A 218 -13.66 -9.46 34.54
N GLU A 219 -12.76 -8.72 35.22
CA GLU A 219 -13.12 -7.79 36.31
C GLU A 219 -14.11 -6.69 35.86
N GLY A 220 -14.11 -6.32 34.57
CA GLY A 220 -15.03 -5.33 34.00
C GLY A 220 -16.30 -5.91 33.37
N MET A 221 -16.43 -7.23 33.26
CA MET A 221 -17.55 -7.92 32.59
C MET A 221 -18.43 -8.74 33.54
N GLY A 222 -18.08 -8.82 34.83
CA GLY A 222 -18.80 -9.58 35.85
C GLY A 222 -18.27 -11.01 36.04
N VAL A 223 -18.41 -11.54 37.26
CA VAL A 223 -17.66 -12.70 37.80
C VAL A 223 -18.04 -14.07 37.17
N GLN A 224 -19.00 -14.15 36.23
CA GLN A 224 -19.37 -15.43 35.58
C GLN A 224 -18.90 -15.48 34.11
N ALA A 225 -17.72 -16.07 33.94
CA ALA A 225 -16.96 -16.20 32.69
C ALA A 225 -17.61 -17.13 31.64
N HIS A 226 -18.62 -16.66 30.92
CA HIS A 226 -18.93 -17.13 29.56
C HIS A 226 -19.48 -15.94 28.76
N CYS A 227 -18.63 -15.13 28.14
CA CYS A 227 -19.09 -14.18 27.12
C CYS A 227 -19.11 -14.90 25.76
N ASP A 228 -20.06 -14.54 24.91
CA ASP A 228 -19.96 -14.92 23.50
C ASP A 228 -18.96 -14.02 22.76
N ILE A 229 -18.57 -14.44 21.56
CA ILE A 229 -17.60 -13.69 20.74
C ILE A 229 -18.16 -12.31 20.37
N GLN A 230 -19.47 -12.19 20.14
CA GLN A 230 -20.10 -10.93 19.77
C GLN A 230 -19.98 -9.89 20.90
N GLN A 231 -20.33 -10.27 22.13
CA GLN A 231 -20.21 -9.43 23.32
C GLN A 231 -18.79 -8.92 23.51
N LEU A 232 -17.79 -9.78 23.32
CA LEU A 232 -16.38 -9.40 23.46
C LEU A 232 -15.93 -8.42 22.35
N LEU A 233 -16.37 -8.62 21.11
CA LEU A 233 -16.09 -7.69 20.02
C LEU A 233 -16.76 -6.33 20.22
N GLU A 234 -18.00 -6.31 20.71
CA GLU A 234 -18.72 -5.08 21.06
C GLU A 234 -18.04 -4.32 22.21
N HIS A 235 -17.62 -5.04 23.25
CA HIS A 235 -16.85 -4.48 24.37
C HIS A 235 -15.55 -3.83 23.89
N LYS A 236 -14.84 -4.47 22.96
CA LYS A 236 -13.61 -3.93 22.34
C LYS A 236 -13.87 -2.87 21.25
N GLY A 237 -15.11 -2.49 20.97
CA GLY A 237 -15.46 -1.46 19.98
C GLY A 237 -15.30 -1.89 18.52
N LEU A 238 -15.22 -3.21 18.26
CA LEU A 238 -15.06 -3.79 16.92
C LEU A 238 -16.40 -4.10 16.23
N GLY A 239 -17.52 -3.87 16.93
CA GLY A 239 -18.87 -4.09 16.44
C GLY A 239 -19.24 -5.57 16.33
N SER A 240 -20.35 -5.85 15.65
CA SER A 240 -20.99 -7.16 15.60
C SER A 240 -21.04 -7.67 14.15
N PRO A 241 -19.93 -8.24 13.61
CA PRO A 241 -19.84 -8.60 12.21
C PRO A 241 -20.80 -9.75 11.87
N ARG A 242 -21.71 -9.52 10.91
CA ARG A 242 -22.73 -10.52 10.49
C ARG A 242 -22.36 -11.33 9.26
N THR A 243 -21.25 -11.00 8.61
CA THR A 243 -20.74 -11.70 7.43
C THR A 243 -19.29 -12.09 7.63
N VAL A 244 -18.84 -13.11 6.89
CA VAL A 244 -17.42 -13.49 6.79
C VAL A 244 -16.59 -12.28 6.37
N GLY A 245 -17.10 -11.49 5.44
CA GLY A 245 -16.41 -10.32 4.94
C GLY A 245 -16.21 -9.23 6.00
N ALA A 246 -17.22 -8.97 6.84
CA ALA A 246 -17.12 -8.06 7.98
C ALA A 246 -16.20 -8.64 9.07
N THR A 247 -16.22 -9.95 9.29
CA THR A 247 -15.33 -10.62 10.24
C THR A 247 -13.87 -10.49 9.82
N ARG A 248 -13.56 -10.60 8.53
CA ARG A 248 -12.21 -10.37 7.99
C ARG A 248 -11.72 -8.94 8.23
N ASN A 249 -12.62 -7.95 8.20
CA ASN A 249 -12.27 -6.58 8.55
C ASN A 249 -11.92 -6.47 10.05
N VAL A 250 -12.69 -7.11 10.93
CA VAL A 250 -12.40 -7.19 12.37
C VAL A 250 -11.06 -7.90 12.64
N ILE A 251 -10.78 -8.99 11.93
CA ILE A 251 -9.47 -9.66 11.98
C ILE A 251 -8.35 -8.67 11.62
N GLN A 252 -8.53 -7.88 10.55
CA GLN A 252 -7.54 -6.88 10.14
C GLN A 252 -7.29 -5.84 11.24
N TRP A 253 -8.34 -5.36 11.91
CA TRP A 253 -8.22 -4.49 13.09
C TRP A 253 -7.39 -5.15 14.21
N LEU A 254 -7.68 -6.41 14.54
CA LEU A 254 -6.99 -7.15 15.60
C LEU A 254 -5.51 -7.38 15.28
N ARG A 255 -5.19 -7.63 14.01
CA ARG A 255 -3.82 -7.85 13.51
C ARG A 255 -3.03 -6.56 13.27
N THR A 256 -3.69 -5.41 13.19
CA THR A 256 -3.01 -4.14 12.97
C THR A 256 -2.28 -3.72 14.25
N THR A 257 -0.96 -3.55 14.13
CA THR A 257 -0.09 -3.01 15.16
C THR A 257 0.12 -1.52 14.94
N MET A 258 0.57 -0.82 15.98
CA MET A 258 0.87 0.60 15.92
C MET A 258 2.19 0.87 16.62
N ALA A 259 3.01 1.74 16.04
CA ALA A 259 4.23 2.18 16.69
C ALA A 259 3.90 3.06 17.91
N PRO A 260 4.71 3.02 18.97
CA PRO A 260 4.60 3.97 20.07
C PRO A 260 4.85 5.41 19.57
N ALA A 261 4.42 6.40 20.32
CA ALA A 261 4.89 7.76 20.09
C ALA A 261 6.39 7.88 20.42
N SER A 262 7.09 8.73 19.67
CA SER A 262 8.43 9.18 20.06
C SER A 262 8.41 9.83 21.45
N THR A 263 9.55 9.83 22.14
CA THR A 263 9.70 10.43 23.49
C THR A 263 9.25 11.89 23.58
N TRP A 264 9.42 12.66 22.50
CA TRP A 264 9.07 14.07 22.43
C TRP A 264 7.74 14.34 21.70
N GLY A 265 6.99 13.29 21.36
CA GLY A 265 5.73 13.37 20.66
C GLY A 265 5.83 14.13 19.34
N ASP A 266 5.01 15.16 19.15
CA ASP A 266 5.07 16.10 18.03
C ASP A 266 5.96 17.33 18.31
N TYR A 267 6.77 17.33 19.37
CA TYR A 267 7.57 18.47 19.83
C TYR A 267 6.76 19.71 20.27
N SER A 268 5.44 19.58 20.48
CA SER A 268 4.59 20.70 20.94
C SER A 268 4.98 21.25 22.32
N GLY A 269 5.58 20.42 23.17
CA GLY A 269 6.09 20.80 24.49
C GLY A 269 7.39 21.62 24.47
N LEU A 270 8.04 21.75 23.30
CA LEU A 270 9.21 22.61 23.12
C LEU A 270 8.77 24.08 23.07
N ALA A 271 8.44 24.66 24.23
CA ALA A 271 8.00 26.05 24.33
C ALA A 271 9.14 27.02 23.97
N ALA A 272 8.83 28.01 23.14
CA ALA A 272 9.70 29.14 22.83
C ALA A 272 9.91 29.99 24.10
N THR A 273 11.14 30.05 24.61
CA THR A 273 11.52 31.05 25.62
C THR A 273 11.96 32.33 24.92
N ALA A 274 11.64 33.49 25.49
CA ALA A 274 11.89 34.80 24.89
C ALA A 274 13.34 34.99 24.41
N SER A 275 13.47 35.61 23.24
CA SER A 275 14.70 35.81 22.48
C SER A 275 15.74 36.65 23.24
N ASP A 276 16.98 36.19 23.29
CA ASP A 276 18.17 36.99 23.65
C ASP A 276 18.98 37.26 22.35
N PRO A 277 19.67 38.41 22.18
CA PRO A 277 20.38 38.75 20.93
C PRO A 277 21.55 37.81 20.56
N THR A 278 21.86 36.82 21.40
CA THR A 278 22.97 35.88 21.25
C THR A 278 22.62 34.59 20.46
N HIS A 279 21.39 34.46 19.93
CA HIS A 279 20.84 33.24 19.34
C HIS A 279 21.44 32.79 17.99
N LEU A 280 22.27 33.58 17.31
CA LEU A 280 22.89 33.20 16.03
C LEU A 280 24.24 32.48 16.16
N ARG A 281 24.70 32.19 17.39
CA ARG A 281 25.96 31.45 17.58
C ARG A 281 25.81 29.96 17.14
N PRO A 282 26.86 29.34 16.59
CA PRO A 282 26.90 27.90 16.35
C PRO A 282 26.68 27.10 17.65
N LEU A 283 26.07 25.93 17.54
CA LEU A 283 25.87 25.01 18.66
C LEU A 283 27.06 24.05 18.75
N ASP A 284 27.89 24.19 19.79
CA ASP A 284 29.08 23.38 20.03
C ASP A 284 28.75 21.90 20.17
N SER A 285 27.59 21.57 20.73
CA SER A 285 27.09 20.20 20.83
C SER A 285 26.90 19.52 19.48
N LEU A 286 26.74 20.29 18.40
CA LEU A 286 26.59 19.79 17.02
C LEU A 286 27.90 19.86 16.22
N ALA A 287 29.02 20.27 16.82
CA ALA A 287 30.29 20.47 16.09
C ALA A 287 30.75 19.21 15.33
N ARG A 288 30.59 18.03 15.92
CA ARG A 288 30.98 16.73 15.33
C ARG A 288 29.95 16.13 14.37
N GLN A 289 28.75 16.72 14.26
CA GLN A 289 27.69 16.21 13.40
C GLN A 289 27.73 16.83 12.01
N THR A 290 27.15 16.13 11.03
CA THR A 290 26.89 16.64 9.68
C THR A 290 25.38 16.71 9.44
N PRO A 291 24.90 17.51 8.49
CA PRO A 291 23.47 17.49 8.11
C PRO A 291 22.98 16.07 7.77
N ASP A 292 23.80 15.24 7.14
CA ASP A 292 23.44 13.87 6.79
C ASP A 292 23.38 12.95 8.02
N SER A 293 24.32 13.09 8.98
CA SER A 293 24.25 12.30 10.22
C SER A 293 23.02 12.65 11.07
N LEU A 294 22.60 13.92 11.07
CA LEU A 294 21.40 14.38 11.77
C LEU A 294 20.10 13.88 11.12
N ARG A 295 20.08 13.63 9.80
CA ARG A 295 18.89 13.09 9.12
C ARG A 295 18.68 11.59 9.38
N LEU A 296 19.72 10.87 9.79
CA LEU A 296 19.63 9.43 10.07
C LEU A 296 18.84 9.14 11.35
N ASP A 297 19.11 9.88 12.44
CA ASP A 297 18.40 9.74 13.72
C ASP A 297 18.15 11.09 14.41
N PRO A 298 17.27 11.93 13.83
CA PRO A 298 17.03 13.28 14.32
C PRO A 298 16.45 13.31 15.74
N ASP A 299 15.65 12.31 16.13
CA ASP A 299 15.00 12.26 17.45
C ASP A 299 16.03 12.03 18.57
N THR A 300 17.00 11.13 18.38
CA THR A 300 18.09 10.90 19.34
C THR A 300 19.03 12.09 19.43
N GLU A 301 19.37 12.70 18.29
CA GLU A 301 20.23 13.88 18.24
C GLU A 301 19.57 15.09 18.92
N LEU A 302 18.27 15.29 18.70
CA LEU A 302 17.48 16.30 19.42
C LEU A 302 17.45 16.02 20.93
N ALA A 303 17.22 14.78 21.34
CA ALA A 303 17.23 14.42 22.76
C ALA A 303 18.59 14.74 23.42
N ARG A 304 19.71 14.51 22.72
CA ARG A 304 21.06 14.85 23.19
C ARG A 304 21.28 16.35 23.26
N LEU A 305 20.89 17.08 22.21
CA LEU A 305 20.98 18.54 22.14
C LEU A 305 20.19 19.20 23.27
N LEU A 306 18.96 18.75 23.53
CA LEU A 306 18.08 19.31 24.56
C LEU A 306 18.55 19.04 26.00
N LYS A 307 19.45 18.06 26.19
CA LYS A 307 20.12 17.78 27.47
C LYS A 307 21.48 18.49 27.60
N SER A 308 21.96 19.17 26.55
CA SER A 308 23.25 19.83 26.52
C SER A 308 23.19 21.29 26.98
N ALA A 309 24.36 21.92 27.17
CA ALA A 309 24.46 23.35 27.51
C ALA A 309 23.91 24.29 26.42
N ASP A 310 23.76 23.79 25.17
CA ASP A 310 23.26 24.56 24.02
C ASP A 310 21.74 24.57 23.89
N ALA A 311 21.03 23.82 24.74
CA ALA A 311 19.57 23.73 24.69
C ALA A 311 18.84 25.09 24.74
N PRO A 312 19.25 26.09 25.57
CA PRO A 312 18.59 27.41 25.59
C PRO A 312 18.77 28.17 24.28
N VAL A 313 19.95 28.08 23.66
CA VAL A 313 20.26 28.78 22.41
C VAL A 313 19.47 28.18 21.25
N PHE A 314 19.41 26.85 21.17
CA PHE A 314 18.58 26.16 20.19
C PHE A 314 17.09 26.51 20.34
N ARG A 315 16.57 26.59 21.58
CA ARG A 315 15.19 27.03 21.83
C ARG A 315 14.94 28.48 21.40
N GLY A 316 15.94 29.36 21.57
CA GLY A 316 15.89 30.73 21.04
C GLY A 316 15.81 30.76 19.51
N GLN A 317 16.67 30.01 18.83
CA GLN A 317 16.64 29.88 17.35
C GLN A 317 15.28 29.36 16.85
N MET A 318 14.64 28.44 17.58
CA MET A 318 13.31 27.93 17.26
C MET A 318 12.19 28.94 17.49
N ALA A 319 12.32 29.84 18.48
CA ALA A 319 11.29 30.82 18.83
C ALA A 319 11.02 31.82 17.70
N ASP A 320 12.05 32.17 16.93
CA ASP A 320 11.97 33.11 15.81
C ASP A 320 11.35 32.50 14.54
N ILE A 321 10.98 31.20 14.60
CA ILE A 321 10.50 30.42 13.47
C ILE A 321 9.00 30.16 13.63
N GLN A 322 8.20 30.76 12.76
CA GLN A 322 6.76 30.56 12.75
C GLN A 322 6.41 29.16 12.23
N ILE A 323 5.91 28.29 13.11
CA ILE A 323 5.47 26.90 12.83
C ILE A 323 3.97 26.72 13.15
N ASN A 324 3.21 27.80 13.19
CA ASN A 324 1.84 27.79 13.74
C ASN A 324 0.74 27.52 12.71
N THR A 325 1.08 27.47 11.42
CA THR A 325 0.11 27.30 10.33
C THR A 325 0.29 25.94 9.66
N PRO A 326 -0.77 25.11 9.54
CA PRO A 326 -0.68 23.82 8.86
C PRO A 326 -0.14 23.96 7.44
N GLY A 327 0.88 23.18 7.08
CA GLY A 327 1.48 23.23 5.76
C GLY A 327 2.44 24.40 5.50
N ASN A 328 2.63 25.32 6.46
CA ASN A 328 3.59 26.43 6.32
C ASN A 328 4.63 26.40 7.45
N ILE A 329 5.91 26.44 7.06
CA ILE A 329 7.03 26.48 8.00
C ILE A 329 7.91 27.67 7.64
N ALA A 330 7.97 28.66 8.52
CA ALA A 330 8.81 29.85 8.34
C ALA A 330 8.52 30.62 7.03
N GLY A 331 7.26 30.64 6.58
CA GLY A 331 6.84 31.25 5.32
C GLY A 331 6.92 30.30 4.11
N PHE A 332 7.53 29.12 4.25
CA PHE A 332 7.59 28.12 3.19
C PHE A 332 6.28 27.32 3.12
N ASP A 333 5.53 27.46 2.03
CA ASP A 333 4.33 26.67 1.77
C ASP A 333 4.69 25.29 1.19
N LEU A 334 4.50 24.25 2.00
CA LEU A 334 4.75 22.85 1.62
C LEU A 334 3.84 22.42 0.47
N TYR A 335 2.62 22.94 0.41
CA TYR A 335 1.55 22.46 -0.48
C TYR A 335 1.19 23.42 -1.60
N GLN A 336 2.13 24.27 -2.02
CA GLN A 336 1.92 25.12 -3.17
C GLN A 336 1.77 24.30 -4.47
N PRO A 337 0.93 24.71 -5.44
CA PRO A 337 0.70 23.97 -6.68
C PRO A 337 1.95 23.63 -7.50
N ALA A 338 3.00 24.43 -7.40
CA ALA A 338 4.30 24.18 -8.03
C ALA A 338 5.01 22.91 -7.50
N HIS A 339 4.65 22.43 -6.31
CA HIS A 339 5.20 21.20 -5.73
C HIS A 339 4.47 19.92 -6.15
N MET A 340 3.34 20.03 -6.86
CA MET A 340 2.60 18.87 -7.35
C MET A 340 3.51 17.98 -8.21
N GLY A 341 3.50 16.67 -7.95
CA GLY A 341 4.33 15.68 -8.65
C GLY A 341 5.76 15.56 -8.14
N ARG A 342 6.20 16.40 -7.19
CA ARG A 342 7.52 16.31 -6.56
C ARG A 342 7.55 15.29 -5.42
N THR A 343 8.71 14.71 -5.15
CA THR A 343 8.87 13.75 -4.05
C THR A 343 8.93 14.48 -2.70
N LEU A 344 8.54 13.81 -1.62
CA LEU A 344 8.58 14.38 -0.26
C LEU A 344 10.02 14.77 0.14
N LYS A 345 11.02 13.99 -0.27
CA LYS A 345 12.45 14.26 -0.03
C LYS A 345 12.91 15.56 -0.69
N GLN A 346 12.47 15.81 -1.94
CA GLN A 346 12.81 17.04 -2.67
C GLN A 346 12.24 18.27 -1.96
N VAL A 347 10.97 18.24 -1.59
CA VAL A 347 10.31 19.37 -0.91
C VAL A 347 10.90 19.60 0.50
N ARG A 348 11.25 18.52 1.24
CA ARG A 348 11.99 18.65 2.51
C ARG A 348 13.35 19.31 2.32
N SER A 349 14.09 18.92 1.28
CA SER A 349 15.41 19.52 0.99
C SER A 349 15.28 21.01 0.63
N ASP A 350 14.21 21.40 -0.06
CA ASP A 350 13.95 22.81 -0.37
C ASP A 350 13.52 23.61 0.86
N LEU A 351 12.78 23.01 1.80
CA LEU A 351 12.50 23.63 3.09
C LEU A 351 13.79 23.88 3.88
N GLU A 352 14.69 22.89 3.94
CA GLU A 352 15.98 23.02 4.61
C GLU A 352 16.83 24.12 3.97
N ARG A 353 16.83 24.21 2.62
CA ARG A 353 17.48 25.31 1.88
C ARG A 353 16.85 26.66 2.19
N HIS A 354 15.52 26.74 2.20
CA HIS A 354 14.77 27.97 2.54
C HIS A 354 15.10 28.48 3.94
N LEU A 355 15.24 27.58 4.92
CA LEU A 355 15.62 27.93 6.28
C LEU A 355 17.06 28.47 6.36
N CYS A 356 17.99 27.93 5.56
CA CYS A 356 19.35 28.46 5.47
C CYS A 356 19.37 29.85 4.80
N GLU A 357 18.66 30.00 3.68
CA GLU A 357 18.72 31.21 2.85
C GLU A 357 17.90 32.37 3.44
N THR A 358 16.69 32.11 3.93
CA THR A 358 15.75 33.14 4.38
C THR A 358 15.86 33.42 5.88
N LYS A 359 16.26 32.42 6.68
CA LYS A 359 16.39 32.54 8.15
C LYS A 359 17.84 32.50 8.64
N SER A 360 18.82 32.40 7.74
CA SER A 360 20.26 32.40 8.05
C SER A 360 20.67 31.37 9.10
N LEU A 361 19.94 30.24 9.18
CA LEU A 361 20.27 29.16 10.10
C LEU A 361 21.49 28.38 9.60
N ASP A 362 22.32 27.91 10.53
CA ASP A 362 23.34 26.91 10.22
C ASP A 362 22.68 25.65 9.62
N PRO A 363 23.26 25.00 8.59
CA PRO A 363 22.66 23.83 7.95
C PRO A 363 22.28 22.70 8.91
N LYS A 364 23.04 22.49 9.99
CA LYS A 364 22.74 21.46 11.01
C LYS A 364 21.49 21.83 11.79
N VAL A 365 21.37 23.10 12.17
CA VAL A 365 20.19 23.66 12.85
C VAL A 365 18.98 23.59 11.91
N ALA A 366 19.14 23.99 10.64
CA ALA A 366 18.06 23.96 9.65
C ALA A 366 17.45 22.55 9.48
N VAL A 367 18.27 21.48 9.48
CA VAL A 367 17.77 20.10 9.45
C VAL A 367 16.90 19.78 10.67
N LEU A 368 17.32 20.16 11.86
CA LEU A 368 16.59 19.91 13.11
C LEU A 368 15.30 20.73 13.20
N VAL A 369 15.35 22.00 12.80
CA VAL A 369 14.17 22.87 12.72
C VAL A 369 13.18 22.34 11.68
N ALA A 370 13.64 21.95 10.50
CA ALA A 370 12.78 21.36 9.47
C ALA A 370 12.10 20.09 9.99
N HIS A 371 12.84 19.22 10.70
CA HIS A 371 12.29 18.02 11.33
C HIS A 371 11.19 18.36 12.34
N ILE A 372 11.43 19.31 13.24
CA ILE A 372 10.41 19.74 14.23
C ILE A 372 9.20 20.38 13.52
N GLY A 373 9.43 21.21 12.50
CA GLY A 373 8.36 21.86 11.75
C GLY A 373 7.46 20.87 11.03
N LEU A 374 8.07 19.89 10.34
CA LEU A 374 7.36 18.82 9.65
C LEU A 374 6.63 17.91 10.64
N ALA A 375 7.25 17.56 11.76
CA ALA A 375 6.63 16.77 12.82
C ALA A 375 5.32 17.38 13.35
N ARG A 376 5.24 18.71 13.41
CA ARG A 376 4.08 19.45 13.91
C ARG A 376 2.99 19.69 12.87
N THR A 377 3.38 19.89 11.61
CA THR A 377 2.48 20.44 10.59
C THR A 377 2.23 19.52 9.40
N ALA A 378 3.14 18.58 9.15
CA ALA A 378 3.17 17.72 7.97
C ALA A 378 3.93 16.40 8.23
N PRO A 379 3.46 15.57 9.18
CA PRO A 379 4.16 14.36 9.61
C PRO A 379 4.38 13.33 8.47
N GLU A 380 3.60 13.41 7.38
CA GLU A 380 3.78 12.55 6.21
C GLU A 380 5.16 12.66 5.55
N PHE A 381 5.86 13.79 5.71
CA PHE A 381 7.23 13.99 5.21
C PHE A 381 8.29 13.25 6.03
N LEU A 382 7.92 12.75 7.21
CA LEU A 382 8.81 12.08 8.15
C LEU A 382 8.51 10.58 8.27
N VAL A 383 7.54 10.06 7.51
CA VAL A 383 7.29 8.62 7.40
C VAL A 383 8.48 7.96 6.72
N ARG A 384 8.85 6.78 7.20
CA ARG A 384 10.03 6.06 6.74
C ARG A 384 9.75 5.25 5.49
N ASP A 385 10.79 5.05 4.68
CA ASP A 385 10.76 4.21 3.49
C ASP A 385 9.61 4.52 2.50
N VAL A 386 9.27 5.80 2.36
CA VAL A 386 8.26 6.25 1.40
C VAL A 386 8.86 6.20 -0.02
N PRO A 387 8.26 5.45 -0.95
CA PRO A 387 8.70 5.42 -2.35
C PRO A 387 8.48 6.77 -3.04
N ASP A 388 9.35 7.12 -3.98
CA ASP A 388 9.25 8.38 -4.74
C ASP A 388 7.95 8.51 -5.54
N ALA A 389 7.30 7.38 -5.87
CA ALA A 389 5.98 7.36 -6.51
C ALA A 389 4.84 7.93 -5.63
N VAL A 390 5.03 8.00 -4.31
CA VAL A 390 4.12 8.69 -3.37
C VAL A 390 4.45 10.18 -3.38
N ALA A 391 4.28 10.80 -4.55
CA ALA A 391 4.58 12.20 -4.79
C ALA A 391 3.44 13.12 -4.31
N LEU A 392 3.76 14.38 -4.08
CA LEU A 392 2.84 15.38 -3.56
C LEU A 392 1.66 15.59 -4.54
N GLY A 393 0.43 15.62 -4.02
CA GLY A 393 -0.78 15.76 -4.83
C GLY A 393 -1.31 14.46 -5.45
N THR A 394 -0.66 13.32 -5.22
CA THR A 394 -1.18 12.01 -5.63
C THR A 394 -2.20 11.46 -4.63
N PRO A 395 -3.17 10.63 -5.06
CA PRO A 395 -3.99 9.83 -4.16
C PRO A 395 -3.22 8.99 -3.12
N ALA A 396 -2.07 8.41 -3.46
CA ALA A 396 -1.24 7.70 -2.49
C ALA A 396 -0.71 8.63 -1.39
N TRP A 397 -0.27 9.84 -1.75
CA TRP A 397 0.15 10.85 -0.76
C TRP A 397 -0.99 11.29 0.14
N LEU A 398 -2.20 11.47 -0.40
CA LEU A 398 -3.36 11.82 0.41
C LEU A 398 -3.72 10.70 1.40
N GLU A 399 -3.60 9.44 0.99
CA GLU A 399 -3.78 8.30 1.90
C GLU A 399 -2.68 8.23 2.98
N LEU A 400 -1.42 8.51 2.63
CA LEU A 400 -0.32 8.60 3.59
C LEU A 400 -0.64 9.63 4.68
N ARG A 401 -1.07 10.84 4.27
CA ARG A 401 -1.45 11.92 5.18
C ARG A 401 -2.62 11.54 6.10
N LEU A 402 -3.65 10.87 5.56
CA LEU A 402 -4.75 10.34 6.37
C LEU A 402 -4.25 9.32 7.41
N GLY A 403 -3.35 8.43 7.01
CA GLY A 403 -2.77 7.44 7.91
C GLY A 403 -1.93 8.06 9.03
N CYS A 404 -1.13 9.09 8.72
CA CYS A 404 -0.42 9.88 9.74
C CYS A 404 -1.41 10.54 10.71
N ALA A 405 -2.49 11.14 10.21
CA ALA A 405 -3.52 11.74 11.04
C ALA A 405 -4.24 10.71 11.93
N ILE A 406 -4.36 9.46 11.50
CA ILE A 406 -4.91 8.37 12.33
C ILE A 406 -3.91 7.99 13.43
N ALA A 407 -2.64 7.76 13.08
CA ALA A 407 -1.59 7.37 14.02
C ALA A 407 -1.34 8.44 15.09
N ASP A 408 -1.16 9.69 14.67
CA ASP A 408 -0.82 10.79 15.58
C ASP A 408 -2.00 11.21 16.47
N ALA A 409 -3.24 10.91 16.08
CA ALA A 409 -4.40 11.07 16.95
C ALA A 409 -4.48 9.99 18.05
N VAL A 410 -3.81 8.84 17.87
CA VAL A 410 -3.68 7.85 18.94
C VAL A 410 -2.59 8.30 19.91
N ALA A 411 -1.41 8.58 19.38
CA ALA A 411 -0.26 9.06 20.13
C ALA A 411 0.56 10.03 19.24
N PRO A 412 0.66 11.32 19.60
CA PRO A 412 1.35 12.31 18.77
C PRO A 412 2.79 11.89 18.42
N GLY A 413 3.14 11.93 17.14
CA GLY A 413 4.47 11.56 16.64
C GLY A 413 4.67 10.05 16.41
N ALA A 414 3.65 9.21 16.63
CA ALA A 414 3.71 7.78 16.31
C ALA A 414 3.96 7.52 14.82
N SER A 415 3.43 8.37 13.94
CA SER A 415 3.57 8.21 12.50
C SER A 415 5.03 8.21 12.01
N ARG A 416 5.93 8.93 12.70
CA ARG A 416 7.37 9.01 12.36
C ARG A 416 8.12 7.71 12.61
N ALA A 417 7.63 6.92 13.58
CA ALA A 417 8.17 5.60 13.87
C ALA A 417 7.66 4.54 12.87
N MET A 418 6.79 4.89 11.92
CA MET A 418 6.19 3.94 10.99
C MET A 418 6.77 4.11 9.59
N ASN A 419 6.74 3.01 8.82
CA ASN A 419 6.99 3.07 7.38
C ASN A 419 5.68 3.20 6.58
N GLU A 420 5.80 3.40 5.27
CA GLU A 420 4.66 3.59 4.38
C GLU A 420 3.64 2.44 4.42
N ALA A 421 4.12 1.19 4.50
CA ALA A 421 3.25 0.01 4.55
C ALA A 421 2.44 -0.06 5.85
N GLN A 422 3.08 0.27 6.98
CA GLN A 422 2.45 0.32 8.30
C GLN A 422 1.41 1.45 8.36
N ILE A 423 1.71 2.62 7.82
CA ILE A 423 0.75 3.74 7.74
C ILE A 423 -0.44 3.38 6.84
N SER A 424 -0.18 2.77 5.68
CA SER A 424 -1.23 2.34 4.77
C SER A 424 -2.11 1.23 5.36
N ALA A 425 -1.57 0.36 6.21
CA ALA A 425 -2.38 -0.65 6.91
C ALA A 425 -3.53 0.00 7.69
N LEU A 426 -3.29 1.16 8.34
CA LEU A 426 -4.32 1.92 9.05
C LEU A 426 -5.45 2.41 8.12
N THR A 427 -5.12 2.93 6.93
CA THR A 427 -6.14 3.47 6.00
C THR A 427 -6.88 2.40 5.21
N THR A 428 -6.36 1.17 5.20
CA THR A 428 -7.00 0.01 4.55
C THR A 428 -8.01 -0.71 5.44
N LEU A 429 -8.04 -0.42 6.74
CA LEU A 429 -9.08 -0.91 7.66
C LEU A 429 -10.48 -0.51 7.18
N ALA A 430 -11.52 -1.15 7.69
CA ALA A 430 -12.90 -0.72 7.46
C ALA A 430 -13.43 -0.03 8.72
N PRO A 431 -14.18 1.08 8.61
CA PRO A 431 -14.88 1.64 9.77
C PRO A 431 -15.79 0.59 10.41
N THR A 432 -15.77 0.48 11.75
CA THR A 432 -16.61 -0.44 12.52
C THR A 432 -17.97 0.18 12.90
N SER A 433 -18.10 1.51 12.81
CA SER A 433 -19.35 2.24 13.04
C SER A 433 -19.49 3.48 12.15
N GLU A 434 -20.70 4.05 12.08
CA GLU A 434 -20.98 5.29 11.32
C GLU A 434 -20.34 6.54 11.98
N GLU A 435 -20.25 6.57 13.30
CA GLU A 435 -19.56 7.63 14.04
C GLU A 435 -18.06 7.60 13.72
N GLN A 436 -17.45 6.42 13.66
CA GLN A 436 -16.07 6.27 13.24
C GLN A 436 -15.87 6.69 11.79
N ARG A 437 -16.78 6.32 10.89
CA ARG A 437 -16.77 6.80 9.50
C ARG A 437 -16.78 8.34 9.44
N THR A 438 -17.64 8.98 10.22
CA THR A 438 -17.76 10.45 10.29
C THR A 438 -16.49 11.09 10.88
N LEU A 439 -15.90 10.50 11.92
CA LEU A 439 -14.61 10.91 12.49
C LEU A 439 -13.50 10.90 11.43
N LEU A 440 -13.42 9.83 10.64
CA LEU A 440 -12.40 9.68 9.59
C LEU A 440 -12.61 10.68 8.44
N GLN A 441 -13.86 10.99 8.11
CA GLN A 441 -14.18 12.06 7.15
C GLN A 441 -13.72 13.42 7.62
N ALA A 442 -13.94 13.74 8.91
CA ALA A 442 -13.44 14.99 9.48
C ALA A 442 -11.90 15.09 9.40
N ARG A 443 -11.19 13.98 9.63
CA ARG A 443 -9.71 13.92 9.52
C ARG A 443 -9.20 14.05 8.08
N GLY A 444 -9.89 13.42 7.11
CA GLY A 444 -9.49 13.44 5.70
C GLY A 444 -9.74 14.76 4.97
N LEU A 445 -10.61 15.61 5.52
CA LEU A 445 -11.19 16.75 4.80
C LEU A 445 -10.18 17.84 4.42
N GLY A 446 -9.28 18.17 5.34
CA GLY A 446 -8.21 19.14 5.08
C GLY A 446 -7.24 18.67 3.99
N GLY A 447 -6.81 17.40 4.07
CA GLY A 447 -5.95 16.81 3.03
C GLY A 447 -6.64 16.75 1.67
N LEU A 448 -7.94 16.43 1.64
CA LEU A 448 -8.72 16.36 0.40
C LEU A 448 -8.81 17.72 -0.31
N LEU A 449 -8.93 18.83 0.43
CA LEU A 449 -8.85 20.17 -0.16
C LEU A 449 -7.48 20.47 -0.73
N VAL A 450 -6.42 20.19 0.03
CA VAL A 450 -5.04 20.42 -0.44
C VAL A 450 -4.79 19.64 -1.73
N TRP A 451 -5.21 18.37 -1.77
CA TRP A 451 -5.17 17.55 -2.98
C TRP A 451 -5.93 18.21 -4.14
N ALA A 452 -7.14 18.72 -3.89
CA ALA A 452 -7.97 19.34 -4.92
C ALA A 452 -7.37 20.65 -5.45
N VAL A 453 -6.71 21.45 -4.60
CA VAL A 453 -6.00 22.67 -5.00
C VAL A 453 -4.77 22.32 -5.85
N LEU A 454 -3.94 21.37 -5.40
CA LEU A 454 -2.74 20.92 -6.13
C LEU A 454 -3.08 20.39 -7.54
N ASN A 455 -4.22 19.71 -7.66
CA ASN A 455 -4.71 19.15 -8.91
C ASN A 455 -5.63 20.09 -9.71
N GLY A 456 -5.83 21.34 -9.29
CA GLY A 456 -6.65 22.31 -10.04
C GLY A 456 -8.16 22.03 -10.05
N VAL A 457 -8.63 21.09 -9.22
CA VAL A 457 -10.05 20.72 -9.11
C VAL A 457 -10.86 21.85 -8.46
N VAL A 458 -10.25 22.55 -7.50
CA VAL A 458 -10.80 23.74 -6.84
C VAL A 458 -9.72 24.84 -6.78
N PRO A 459 -10.09 26.12 -6.88
CA PRO A 459 -9.13 27.21 -6.78
C PRO A 459 -8.56 27.31 -5.36
N ALA A 460 -7.31 27.75 -5.26
CA ALA A 460 -6.70 28.10 -3.97
C ALA A 460 -7.47 29.27 -3.33
N LYS A 461 -7.83 29.12 -2.06
CA LYS A 461 -8.47 30.17 -1.26
C LYS A 461 -7.80 30.22 0.12
N PRO A 462 -7.83 31.37 0.80
CA PRO A 462 -7.44 31.43 2.20
C PRO A 462 -8.22 30.43 3.07
N GLU A 463 -7.59 29.98 4.16
CA GLU A 463 -8.19 29.02 5.08
C GLU A 463 -9.57 29.50 5.58
N GLY A 464 -10.54 28.59 5.61
CA GLY A 464 -11.92 28.90 5.99
C GLY A 464 -12.81 29.52 4.91
N GLN A 465 -12.26 29.89 3.74
CA GLN A 465 -13.04 30.46 2.63
C GLN A 465 -13.52 29.42 1.60
N HIS A 466 -13.15 28.15 1.78
CA HIS A 466 -13.65 27.05 0.96
C HIS A 466 -15.12 26.72 1.29
N THR A 467 -15.93 26.54 0.25
CA THR A 467 -17.37 26.29 0.37
C THR A 467 -17.68 24.80 0.45
N GLN A 468 -18.87 24.42 0.91
CA GLN A 468 -19.36 23.04 0.86
C GLN A 468 -19.29 22.44 -0.56
N ALA A 469 -19.54 23.25 -1.59
CA ALA A 469 -19.47 22.81 -2.98
C ALA A 469 -18.03 22.42 -3.38
N ASP A 470 -17.02 23.15 -2.90
CA ASP A 470 -15.61 22.85 -3.14
C ASP A 470 -15.24 21.47 -2.59
N PHE A 471 -15.65 21.14 -1.36
CA PHE A 471 -15.41 19.82 -0.75
C PHE A 471 -16.13 18.68 -1.48
N LYS A 472 -17.40 18.87 -1.85
CA LYS A 472 -18.17 17.86 -2.58
C LYS A 472 -17.55 17.59 -3.94
N ARG A 473 -17.12 18.65 -4.64
CA ARG A 473 -16.40 18.53 -5.91
C ARG A 473 -15.08 17.76 -5.72
N ALA A 474 -14.25 18.14 -4.74
CA ALA A 474 -13.01 17.44 -4.43
C ALA A 474 -13.24 15.94 -4.19
N SER A 475 -14.22 15.59 -3.36
CA SER A 475 -14.62 14.20 -3.06
C SER A 475 -15.04 13.40 -4.30
N GLN A 476 -15.91 13.99 -5.14
CA GLN A 476 -16.39 13.36 -6.37
C GLN A 476 -15.24 13.08 -7.35
N MET A 477 -14.38 14.07 -7.57
CA MET A 477 -13.28 13.97 -8.53
C MET A 477 -12.19 13.00 -8.05
N PHE A 478 -11.88 13.03 -6.77
CA PHE A 478 -10.98 12.07 -6.14
C PHE A 478 -11.50 10.63 -6.29
N THR A 479 -12.79 10.42 -5.97
CA THR A 479 -13.43 9.10 -6.09
C THR A 479 -13.47 8.63 -7.55
N ARG A 480 -13.76 9.52 -8.50
CA ARG A 480 -13.76 9.23 -9.94
C ARG A 480 -12.38 8.77 -10.40
N GLN A 481 -11.31 9.50 -10.04
CA GLN A 481 -9.94 9.14 -10.39
C GLN A 481 -9.56 7.75 -9.87
N ARG A 482 -9.80 7.47 -8.59
CA ARG A 482 -9.50 6.16 -7.98
C ARG A 482 -10.30 5.03 -8.63
N THR A 483 -11.60 5.25 -8.88
CA THR A 483 -12.46 4.24 -9.53
C THR A 483 -11.95 3.89 -10.93
N LEU A 484 -11.57 4.89 -11.72
CA LEU A 484 -11.04 4.68 -13.06
C LEU A 484 -9.68 3.97 -13.03
N ALA A 485 -8.77 4.39 -12.14
CA ALA A 485 -7.47 3.74 -11.96
C ALA A 485 -7.62 2.27 -11.53
N THR A 486 -8.48 1.97 -10.57
CA THR A 486 -8.79 0.60 -10.13
C THR A 486 -9.40 -0.24 -11.27
N ARG A 487 -10.31 0.34 -12.07
CA ARG A 487 -10.90 -0.34 -13.23
C ARG A 487 -9.85 -0.63 -14.31
N ALA A 488 -8.99 0.34 -14.60
CA ALA A 488 -7.90 0.21 -15.57
C ALA A 488 -6.92 -0.90 -15.14
N PHE A 489 -6.50 -0.89 -13.88
CA PHE A 489 -5.66 -1.94 -13.31
C PHE A 489 -6.32 -3.32 -13.43
N LYS A 490 -7.59 -3.46 -13.02
CA LYS A 490 -8.33 -4.72 -13.15
C LYS A 490 -8.43 -5.22 -14.60
N ALA A 491 -8.67 -4.32 -15.54
CA ALA A 491 -8.75 -4.65 -16.96
C ALA A 491 -7.41 -5.20 -17.48
N ALA A 492 -6.31 -4.57 -17.09
CA ALA A 492 -4.97 -4.95 -17.52
C ALA A 492 -4.42 -6.20 -16.82
N SER A 493 -4.82 -6.46 -15.57
CA SER A 493 -4.51 -7.72 -14.89
C SER A 493 -5.37 -8.90 -15.36
N THR A 494 -6.32 -8.68 -16.28
CA THR A 494 -7.11 -9.77 -16.85
C THR A 494 -6.26 -10.51 -17.89
N PRO A 495 -6.13 -11.85 -17.84
CA PRO A 495 -5.36 -12.58 -18.84
C PRO A 495 -6.01 -12.50 -20.22
N LEU A 496 -5.18 -12.56 -21.27
CA LEU A 496 -5.63 -12.64 -22.66
C LEU A 496 -6.54 -13.87 -22.86
N PRO A 497 -7.76 -13.73 -23.40
CA PRO A 497 -8.59 -14.88 -23.75
C PRO A 497 -7.93 -15.69 -24.86
N THR A 498 -7.59 -16.95 -24.58
CA THR A 498 -6.96 -17.83 -25.57
C THR A 498 -7.97 -18.77 -26.22
N ARG A 499 -7.66 -19.22 -27.44
CA ARG A 499 -8.45 -20.22 -28.18
C ARG A 499 -8.72 -21.47 -27.33
N ARG A 500 -7.73 -21.93 -26.56
CA ARG A 500 -7.85 -23.11 -25.69
C ARG A 500 -8.87 -22.90 -24.57
N VAL A 501 -8.82 -21.76 -23.88
CA VAL A 501 -9.76 -21.45 -22.78
C VAL A 501 -11.19 -21.42 -23.31
N LEU A 502 -11.43 -20.80 -24.47
CA LEU A 502 -12.74 -20.76 -25.10
C LEU A 502 -13.19 -22.14 -25.57
N ALA A 503 -12.28 -22.96 -26.13
CA ALA A 503 -12.57 -24.33 -26.53
C ALA A 503 -13.02 -25.20 -25.35
N VAL A 504 -12.31 -25.17 -24.24
CA VAL A 504 -12.67 -25.90 -23.01
C VAL A 504 -14.03 -25.45 -22.48
N GLN A 505 -14.29 -24.14 -22.42
CA GLN A 505 -15.57 -23.60 -21.96
C GLN A 505 -16.74 -24.03 -22.86
N ALA A 506 -16.57 -24.03 -24.18
CA ALA A 506 -17.61 -24.46 -25.11
C ALA A 506 -17.83 -25.99 -25.05
N LEU A 507 -16.77 -26.78 -24.92
CA LEU A 507 -16.87 -28.23 -24.77
C LEU A 507 -17.57 -28.62 -23.46
N LEU A 508 -17.25 -27.99 -22.33
CA LEU A 508 -17.94 -28.27 -21.06
C LEU A 508 -19.45 -28.00 -21.11
N LYS A 509 -19.91 -27.08 -21.97
CA LYS A 509 -21.35 -26.84 -22.18
C LYS A 509 -22.05 -28.02 -22.89
N VAL A 510 -21.35 -28.71 -23.79
CA VAL A 510 -21.90 -29.88 -24.52
C VAL A 510 -21.54 -31.22 -23.86
N PHE A 511 -20.64 -31.21 -22.87
CA PHE A 511 -20.27 -32.33 -21.98
C PHE A 511 -20.52 -31.99 -20.50
N PRO A 512 -21.78 -31.76 -20.07
CA PRO A 512 -22.08 -31.20 -18.74
C PRO A 512 -21.75 -32.11 -17.55
N LEU A 513 -21.59 -33.42 -17.77
CA LEU A 513 -21.25 -34.41 -16.74
C LEU A 513 -19.74 -34.67 -16.61
N VAL A 514 -18.92 -33.99 -17.40
CA VAL A 514 -17.48 -34.22 -17.49
C VAL A 514 -16.74 -33.08 -16.78
N SER A 515 -15.80 -33.40 -15.89
CA SER A 515 -14.92 -32.39 -15.28
C SER A 515 -13.91 -31.84 -16.29
N GLN A 516 -13.31 -30.68 -16.03
CA GLN A 516 -12.25 -30.15 -16.89
C GLN A 516 -11.08 -31.13 -17.05
N SER A 517 -10.64 -31.78 -15.96
CA SER A 517 -9.55 -32.76 -16.00
C SER A 517 -9.90 -34.00 -16.84
N GLN A 518 -11.15 -34.46 -16.78
CA GLN A 518 -11.63 -35.55 -17.62
C GLN A 518 -11.67 -35.12 -19.08
N LEU A 519 -12.18 -33.92 -19.39
CA LEU A 519 -12.22 -33.38 -20.75
C LEU A 519 -10.82 -33.25 -21.36
N GLU A 520 -9.82 -32.87 -20.56
CA GLU A 520 -8.41 -32.78 -20.99
C GLU A 520 -7.82 -34.14 -21.37
N ALA A 521 -8.29 -35.22 -20.77
CA ALA A 521 -7.90 -36.59 -21.10
C ALA A 521 -8.69 -37.19 -22.28
N MET A 522 -9.79 -36.56 -22.71
CA MET A 522 -10.63 -37.09 -23.78
C MET A 522 -9.93 -36.99 -25.14
N THR A 523 -9.99 -38.09 -25.88
CA THR A 523 -9.45 -38.18 -27.23
C THR A 523 -10.52 -38.64 -28.22
N VAL A 524 -10.32 -38.26 -29.48
CA VAL A 524 -11.14 -38.66 -30.63
C VAL A 524 -10.30 -39.46 -31.62
N HIS A 525 -10.94 -40.42 -32.28
CA HIS A 525 -10.32 -41.28 -33.28
C HIS A 525 -11.00 -41.11 -34.63
N LEU A 526 -10.20 -41.07 -35.71
CA LEU A 526 -10.68 -40.90 -37.07
C LEU A 526 -11.37 -42.19 -37.59
N THR A 527 -12.62 -42.11 -38.04
CA THR A 527 -13.41 -43.31 -38.35
C THR A 527 -13.28 -43.79 -39.81
N ASP A 528 -13.05 -42.89 -40.76
CA ASP A 528 -13.03 -43.21 -42.19
C ASP A 528 -11.73 -43.96 -42.61
N ALA A 529 -11.87 -45.14 -43.20
CA ALA A 529 -10.74 -45.97 -43.64
C ALA A 529 -10.00 -45.42 -44.87
N ASN A 530 -10.68 -44.66 -45.73
CA ASN A 530 -10.08 -44.04 -46.91
C ASN A 530 -9.35 -42.74 -46.53
N GLN A 531 -9.90 -41.94 -45.62
CA GLN A 531 -9.18 -40.80 -45.06
C GLN A 531 -7.96 -41.23 -44.22
N ARG A 532 -8.04 -42.38 -43.53
CA ARG A 532 -6.88 -43.00 -42.85
C ARG A 532 -5.74 -43.37 -43.78
N ARG A 533 -6.02 -43.73 -45.04
CA ARG A 533 -5.00 -44.07 -46.05
C ARG A 533 -4.35 -42.84 -46.67
N ASN A 534 -5.05 -41.69 -46.68
CA ASN A 534 -4.58 -40.44 -47.28
C ASN A 534 -4.07 -39.41 -46.26
N LEU A 535 -3.87 -39.82 -45.00
CA LEU A 535 -3.33 -38.96 -43.94
C LEU A 535 -1.83 -38.74 -44.14
N VAL A 536 -1.37 -37.49 -43.98
CA VAL A 536 0.06 -37.16 -43.96
C VAL A 536 0.73 -37.91 -42.81
N ALA A 537 1.91 -38.48 -43.02
CA ALA A 537 2.61 -39.31 -42.03
C ALA A 537 2.83 -38.63 -40.66
N SER A 538 2.84 -37.29 -40.62
CA SER A 538 2.97 -36.47 -39.42
C SER A 538 1.68 -36.26 -38.62
N GLU A 539 0.52 -36.71 -39.10
CA GLU A 539 -0.78 -36.49 -38.45
C GLU A 539 -1.28 -37.76 -37.70
N PRO A 540 -1.52 -37.68 -36.37
CA PRO A 540 -1.95 -38.85 -35.60
C PRO A 540 -3.42 -39.21 -35.83
N ARG A 541 -3.72 -40.52 -35.81
CA ARG A 541 -5.07 -41.09 -35.98
C ARG A 541 -6.00 -40.83 -34.78
N THR A 542 -5.40 -40.68 -33.60
CA THR A 542 -6.06 -40.29 -32.35
C THR A 542 -5.58 -38.91 -31.96
N ARG A 543 -6.51 -38.01 -31.60
CA ARG A 543 -6.22 -36.62 -31.22
C ARG A 543 -6.91 -36.25 -29.92
N SER A 544 -6.42 -35.24 -29.23
CA SER A 544 -7.18 -34.62 -28.15
C SER A 544 -8.49 -34.05 -28.71
N LEU A 545 -9.60 -34.27 -27.99
CA LEU A 545 -10.90 -33.68 -28.36
C LEU A 545 -10.80 -32.15 -28.42
N ILE A 546 -10.07 -31.56 -27.47
CA ILE A 546 -9.87 -30.11 -27.37
C ILE A 546 -9.09 -29.60 -28.58
N GLU A 547 -7.95 -30.20 -28.92
CA GLU A 547 -7.12 -29.76 -30.05
C GLU A 547 -7.84 -29.91 -31.40
N THR A 548 -8.62 -30.99 -31.56
CA THR A 548 -9.39 -31.24 -32.79
C THR A 548 -10.49 -30.20 -32.98
N TYR A 549 -11.10 -29.74 -31.88
CA TYR A 549 -12.03 -28.62 -31.93
C TYR A 549 -11.31 -27.30 -32.21
N MET A 550 -10.17 -27.05 -31.56
CA MET A 550 -9.37 -25.84 -31.77
C MET A 550 -8.85 -25.68 -33.20
N SER A 551 -8.52 -26.77 -33.89
CA SER A 551 -8.08 -26.73 -35.30
C SER A 551 -9.22 -26.60 -36.31
N GLY A 552 -10.49 -26.63 -35.85
CA GLY A 552 -11.67 -26.68 -36.71
C GLY A 552 -11.90 -28.04 -37.39
N ASP A 553 -11.07 -29.04 -37.09
CA ASP A 553 -11.16 -30.36 -37.71
C ASP A 553 -12.31 -31.21 -37.14
N LEU A 554 -12.87 -30.85 -35.97
CA LEU A 554 -13.96 -31.58 -35.31
C LEU A 554 -15.28 -31.37 -36.04
N VAL A 555 -15.45 -32.07 -37.17
CA VAL A 555 -16.63 -32.03 -38.03
C VAL A 555 -17.49 -33.28 -37.87
N PRO A 556 -18.83 -33.17 -38.03
CA PRO A 556 -19.71 -34.33 -37.97
C PRO A 556 -19.33 -35.42 -38.97
N GLY A 557 -19.49 -36.69 -38.59
CA GLY A 557 -19.25 -37.85 -39.44
C GLY A 557 -17.80 -38.33 -39.52
N LYS A 558 -16.83 -37.53 -39.04
CA LYS A 558 -15.38 -37.83 -39.16
C LYS A 558 -14.76 -38.50 -37.93
N TRP A 559 -15.33 -38.25 -36.76
CA TRP A 559 -14.71 -38.58 -35.47
C TRP A 559 -15.63 -39.44 -34.59
N VAL A 560 -15.02 -40.24 -33.72
CA VAL A 560 -15.69 -40.90 -32.59
C VAL A 560 -14.84 -40.70 -31.34
N LEU A 561 -15.43 -40.71 -30.15
CA LEU A 561 -14.66 -40.69 -28.91
C LEU A 561 -13.90 -42.01 -28.77
N SER A 562 -12.63 -41.95 -28.37
CA SER A 562 -11.79 -43.15 -28.22
C SER A 562 -12.33 -44.16 -27.22
N GLN A 563 -13.06 -43.71 -26.20
CA GLN A 563 -13.72 -44.56 -25.20
C GLN A 563 -14.91 -45.36 -25.77
N ASP A 564 -15.48 -44.91 -26.89
CA ASP A 564 -16.62 -45.57 -27.54
C ASP A 564 -16.18 -46.51 -28.68
N LEU A 565 -14.85 -46.65 -28.89
CA LEU A 565 -14.32 -47.65 -29.81
C LEU A 565 -14.44 -49.05 -29.20
N PRO A 566 -14.85 -50.05 -29.99
CA PRO A 566 -14.79 -51.44 -29.55
C PRO A 566 -13.34 -51.82 -29.26
N LEU A 567 -13.12 -52.54 -28.15
CA LEU A 567 -11.81 -53.12 -27.82
C LEU A 567 -11.31 -53.94 -29.02
N PRO A 568 -10.02 -53.85 -29.41
CA PRO A 568 -9.50 -54.66 -30.49
C PRO A 568 -9.73 -56.13 -30.17
N ALA A 569 -10.49 -56.84 -30.99
CA ALA A 569 -10.44 -58.30 -30.97
C ALA A 569 -8.98 -58.67 -31.27
N ALA A 570 -8.31 -59.33 -30.34
CA ALA A 570 -6.94 -59.81 -30.52
C ALA A 570 -6.92 -60.96 -31.52
N THR A 571 -7.11 -60.66 -32.81
CA THR A 571 -6.81 -61.58 -33.89
C THR A 571 -5.44 -61.22 -34.44
N SER A 572 -4.43 -61.99 -34.02
CA SER A 572 -3.13 -61.99 -34.69
C SER A 572 -3.34 -62.29 -36.18
N SER A 573 -2.81 -61.43 -37.05
CA SER A 573 -2.85 -61.68 -38.49
C SER A 573 -2.10 -62.99 -38.76
N ARG A 574 -2.81 -64.01 -39.25
CA ARG A 574 -2.20 -65.33 -39.49
C ARG A 574 -1.33 -65.34 -40.75
N THR A 575 -1.42 -64.31 -41.61
CA THR A 575 -0.60 -64.17 -42.82
C THR A 575 -0.32 -62.70 -43.19
N PRO A 576 0.74 -62.41 -43.98
CA PRO A 576 1.09 -61.07 -44.47
C PRO A 576 0.05 -60.43 -45.41
N PHE A 577 -0.91 -61.20 -45.93
CA PHE A 577 -1.91 -60.76 -46.91
C PHE A 577 -3.33 -60.66 -46.32
N GLN A 578 -3.48 -60.85 -45.01
CA GLN A 578 -4.79 -60.77 -44.36
C GLN A 578 -5.12 -59.30 -44.08
N PHE A 579 -5.97 -58.70 -44.91
CA PHE A 579 -6.55 -57.39 -44.63
C PHE A 579 -7.30 -57.44 -43.30
N GLN A 580 -6.82 -56.69 -42.29
CA GLN A 580 -7.55 -56.55 -41.04
C GLN A 580 -8.95 -56.00 -41.35
N ASN A 581 -9.97 -56.75 -40.95
CA ASN A 581 -11.35 -56.27 -40.99
C ASN A 581 -11.41 -55.07 -40.05
N THR A 582 -11.45 -53.85 -40.61
CA THR A 582 -11.49 -52.63 -39.79
C THR A 582 -12.76 -52.69 -38.96
N ALA A 583 -12.62 -52.76 -37.63
CA ALA A 583 -13.76 -52.75 -36.72
C ALA A 583 -14.74 -51.64 -37.14
N GLN A 584 -15.95 -52.03 -37.54
CA GLN A 584 -17.01 -51.09 -37.90
C GLN A 584 -17.36 -50.30 -36.64
N VAL A 585 -16.99 -49.02 -36.63
CA VAL A 585 -17.30 -48.12 -35.52
C VAL A 585 -18.83 -48.01 -35.40
N PRO A 586 -19.43 -48.22 -34.22
CA PRO A 586 -20.88 -48.17 -34.05
C PRO A 586 -21.46 -46.84 -34.53
N ASN A 587 -22.44 -46.88 -35.44
CA ASN A 587 -23.07 -45.67 -36.00
C ASN A 587 -23.69 -44.77 -34.92
N VAL A 588 -24.19 -45.38 -33.83
CA VAL A 588 -24.80 -44.65 -32.70
C VAL A 588 -23.80 -43.82 -31.91
N ALA A 589 -22.58 -44.33 -31.68
CA ALA A 589 -21.53 -43.59 -30.97
C ALA A 589 -21.08 -42.35 -31.76
N ARG A 590 -21.00 -42.48 -33.09
CA ARG A 590 -20.72 -41.37 -34.00
C ARG A 590 -21.84 -40.33 -33.97
N GLU A 591 -23.09 -40.76 -34.11
CA GLU A 591 -24.25 -39.86 -34.08
C GLU A 591 -24.35 -39.09 -32.76
N ASN A 592 -24.07 -39.75 -31.62
CA ASN A 592 -24.05 -39.12 -30.31
C ASN A 592 -23.01 -38.00 -30.18
N LEU A 593 -21.82 -38.16 -30.80
CA LEU A 593 -20.81 -37.12 -30.85
C LEU A 593 -21.21 -36.02 -31.83
N ASP A 594 -21.74 -36.36 -33.00
CA ASP A 594 -22.17 -35.42 -34.04
C ASP A 594 -23.25 -34.45 -33.54
N VAL A 595 -24.22 -34.94 -32.75
CA VAL A 595 -25.24 -34.09 -32.10
C VAL A 595 -24.60 -33.03 -31.18
N ARG A 596 -23.50 -33.38 -30.49
CA ARG A 596 -22.76 -32.45 -29.64
C ARG A 596 -21.93 -31.48 -30.49
N ILE A 597 -21.28 -31.96 -31.54
CA ILE A 597 -20.48 -31.15 -32.47
C ILE A 597 -21.35 -30.05 -33.09
N ARG A 598 -22.59 -30.37 -33.52
CA ARG A 598 -23.51 -29.37 -34.11
C ARG A 598 -23.92 -28.24 -33.15
N ARG A 599 -23.76 -28.42 -31.83
CA ARG A 599 -24.03 -27.39 -30.82
C ARG A 599 -22.81 -26.54 -30.49
N LEU A 600 -21.63 -26.91 -30.99
CA LEU A 600 -20.40 -26.15 -30.76
C LEU A 600 -20.36 -24.92 -31.67
N PRO A 601 -20.06 -23.73 -31.11
CA PRO A 601 -19.89 -22.51 -31.90
C PRO A 601 -18.59 -22.53 -32.72
N ALA A 602 -18.49 -21.68 -33.74
CA ALA A 602 -17.23 -21.45 -34.43
C ALA A 602 -16.23 -20.75 -33.50
N LEU A 603 -15.06 -21.36 -33.27
CA LEU A 603 -14.08 -20.84 -32.32
C LEU A 603 -13.39 -19.55 -32.78
N ASP A 604 -13.11 -19.41 -34.07
CA ASP A 604 -12.39 -18.24 -34.59
C ASP A 604 -13.21 -16.95 -34.37
N SER A 605 -14.52 -16.94 -34.67
CA SER A 605 -15.37 -15.77 -34.44
C SER A 605 -15.57 -15.45 -32.95
N LEU A 606 -15.65 -16.48 -32.10
CA LEU A 606 -15.66 -16.29 -30.64
C LEU A 606 -14.35 -15.70 -30.13
N LEU A 607 -13.22 -16.17 -30.66
CA LEU A 607 -11.90 -15.68 -30.31
C LEU A 607 -11.73 -14.23 -30.75
N GLU A 608 -12.08 -13.89 -31.99
CA GLU A 608 -12.04 -12.52 -32.51
C GLU A 608 -12.86 -11.57 -31.63
N SER A 609 -14.09 -11.94 -31.28
CA SER A 609 -14.96 -11.14 -30.41
C SER A 609 -14.40 -10.99 -28.99
N ALA A 610 -13.88 -12.08 -28.40
CA ALA A 610 -13.29 -12.07 -27.07
C ALA A 610 -12.00 -11.22 -27.03
N VAL A 611 -11.12 -11.38 -28.01
CA VAL A 611 -9.87 -10.60 -28.16
C VAL A 611 -10.19 -9.13 -28.43
N GLY A 612 -11.10 -8.81 -29.34
CA GLY A 612 -11.50 -7.43 -29.60
C GLY A 612 -12.13 -6.74 -28.39
N THR A 613 -12.88 -7.49 -27.56
CA THR A 613 -13.40 -6.99 -26.28
C THR A 613 -12.28 -6.78 -25.25
N HIS A 614 -11.31 -7.69 -25.19
CA HIS A 614 -10.15 -7.57 -24.32
C HIS A 614 -9.26 -6.38 -24.72
N HIS A 615 -8.94 -6.25 -26.00
CA HIS A 615 -8.19 -5.14 -26.59
C HIS A 615 -8.80 -3.79 -26.24
N ARG A 616 -10.11 -3.59 -26.46
CA ARG A 616 -10.80 -2.34 -26.09
C ARG A 616 -10.71 -2.02 -24.60
N LYS A 617 -10.80 -3.03 -23.73
CA LYS A 617 -10.61 -2.83 -22.28
C LYS A 617 -9.19 -2.40 -21.95
N LEU A 618 -8.18 -2.96 -22.62
CA LEU A 618 -6.78 -2.55 -22.46
C LEU A 618 -6.52 -1.14 -23.01
N GLN A 619 -7.12 -0.76 -24.14
CA GLN A 619 -7.05 0.60 -24.66
C GLN A 619 -7.60 1.62 -23.65
N MET A 620 -8.75 1.35 -23.05
CA MET A 620 -9.32 2.23 -22.01
C MET A 620 -8.45 2.27 -20.73
N ALA A 621 -7.82 1.15 -20.37
CA ALA A 621 -6.84 1.13 -19.29
C ALA A 621 -5.61 1.99 -19.62
N PHE A 622 -5.18 1.97 -20.88
CA PHE A 622 -4.07 2.76 -21.38
C PHE A 622 -4.40 4.25 -21.44
N VAL A 623 -5.61 4.64 -21.85
CA VAL A 623 -6.11 6.03 -21.72
C VAL A 623 -5.98 6.49 -20.28
N THR A 624 -6.48 5.70 -19.33
CA THR A 624 -6.39 6.04 -17.89
C THR A 624 -4.93 6.21 -17.44
N LYS A 625 -4.03 5.32 -17.89
CA LYS A 625 -2.59 5.42 -17.60
C LYS A 625 -2.00 6.73 -18.14
N LEU A 626 -2.24 7.06 -19.41
CA LEU A 626 -1.73 8.27 -20.07
C LEU A 626 -2.21 9.53 -19.35
N LYS A 627 -3.49 9.58 -18.97
CA LYS A 627 -4.06 10.68 -18.20
C LYS A 627 -3.36 10.87 -16.85
N LEU A 628 -3.08 9.78 -16.13
CA LEU A 628 -2.36 9.84 -14.85
C LEU A 628 -0.92 10.33 -15.04
N MET A 629 -0.25 9.91 -16.12
CA MET A 629 1.10 10.39 -16.46
C MET A 629 1.13 11.89 -16.76
N LEU A 630 0.22 12.36 -17.60
CA LEU A 630 0.13 13.78 -17.97
C LEU A 630 -0.30 14.65 -16.77
N ALA A 631 -1.20 14.15 -15.92
CA ALA A 631 -1.61 14.84 -14.71
C ALA A 631 -0.48 14.92 -13.66
N GLY A 632 0.48 14.00 -13.67
CA GLY A 632 1.63 13.99 -12.77
C GLY A 632 2.79 14.92 -13.17
N LEU A 633 2.68 15.63 -14.30
CA LEU A 633 3.73 16.56 -14.75
C LEU A 633 3.83 17.80 -13.84
N PRO A 634 5.01 18.46 -13.78
CA PRO A 634 5.16 19.74 -13.11
C PRO A 634 4.15 20.78 -13.62
N LEU A 635 3.75 21.71 -12.74
CA LEU A 635 2.71 22.70 -13.04
C LEU A 635 2.95 23.44 -14.37
N ALA A 636 4.18 23.89 -14.62
CA ALA A 636 4.53 24.61 -15.84
C ALA A 636 4.32 23.78 -17.12
N ASP A 637 4.55 22.46 -17.06
CA ASP A 637 4.33 21.56 -18.18
C ASP A 637 2.82 21.26 -18.36
N ARG A 638 2.07 21.11 -17.28
CA ARG A 638 0.60 20.98 -17.33
C ARG A 638 -0.08 22.20 -17.94
N GLN A 639 0.32 23.40 -17.51
CA GLN A 639 -0.16 24.66 -18.10
C GLN A 639 0.18 24.76 -19.59
N ARG A 640 1.39 24.35 -19.98
CA ARG A 640 1.83 24.34 -21.38
C ARG A 640 0.96 23.43 -22.24
N ILE A 641 0.61 22.24 -21.76
CA ILE A 641 -0.26 21.29 -22.47
C ILE A 641 -1.71 21.80 -22.55
N GLU A 642 -2.20 22.42 -21.48
CA GLU A 642 -3.58 22.92 -21.43
C GLU A 642 -3.78 24.15 -22.34
N LEU A 643 -2.78 25.03 -22.45
CA LEU A 643 -2.89 26.29 -23.20
C LEU A 643 -2.23 26.24 -24.59
N GLY A 644 -1.25 25.36 -24.80
CA GLY A 644 -0.51 25.25 -26.06
C GLY A 644 -1.25 24.48 -27.14
N ALA A 645 -0.90 24.73 -28.40
CA ALA A 645 -1.35 23.93 -29.53
C ALA A 645 -0.49 22.66 -29.67
N ILE A 646 -1.10 21.54 -30.03
CA ILE A 646 -0.48 20.22 -29.93
C ILE A 646 -0.54 19.44 -31.24
N ASP A 647 0.61 18.90 -31.63
CA ASP A 647 0.76 17.89 -32.67
C ASP A 647 1.29 16.59 -32.05
N LEU A 648 0.73 15.45 -32.45
CA LEU A 648 1.23 14.13 -32.05
C LEU A 648 1.91 13.45 -33.24
N PHE A 649 2.94 12.66 -32.95
CA PHE A 649 3.72 11.94 -33.96
C PHE A 649 4.13 10.55 -33.50
N THR A 650 4.27 9.64 -34.46
CA THR A 650 4.89 8.33 -34.31
C THR A 650 6.23 8.29 -35.03
N LEU A 651 7.10 7.40 -34.58
CA LEU A 651 8.38 7.12 -35.21
C LEU A 651 8.31 5.76 -35.90
N ARG A 652 8.84 5.67 -37.11
CA ARG A 652 8.99 4.39 -37.82
C ARG A 652 10.28 4.32 -38.62
N LYS A 653 10.73 3.10 -38.94
CA LYS A 653 11.75 2.89 -39.98
C LYS A 653 11.09 2.86 -41.36
N LYS A 654 11.92 2.91 -42.42
CA LYS A 654 11.46 2.66 -43.79
C LYS A 654 10.95 1.22 -43.93
N THR A 655 9.91 1.02 -44.72
CA THR A 655 9.37 -0.32 -45.06
C THR A 655 10.20 -1.02 -46.12
N GLY A 656 11.06 -0.29 -46.84
CA GLY A 656 11.79 -0.80 -48.01
C GLY A 656 10.91 -0.99 -49.24
N LYS A 657 9.61 -0.73 -49.14
CA LYS A 657 8.66 -0.75 -50.26
C LYS A 657 8.57 0.63 -50.91
N GLN A 658 8.28 0.63 -52.20
CA GLN A 658 7.88 1.85 -52.90
C GLN A 658 6.59 2.37 -52.28
N GLN A 659 6.49 3.69 -52.16
CA GLN A 659 5.42 4.31 -51.38
C GLN A 659 4.02 4.03 -51.93
N VAL A 660 3.87 3.85 -53.24
CA VAL A 660 2.58 3.49 -53.88
C VAL A 660 2.09 2.10 -53.47
N TRP A 661 3.01 1.20 -53.10
CA TRP A 661 2.72 -0.17 -52.68
C TRP A 661 2.86 -0.37 -51.15
N GLU A 662 3.11 0.71 -50.41
CA GLU A 662 3.22 0.69 -48.95
C GLU A 662 1.82 0.66 -48.34
N THR A 663 1.45 -0.45 -47.69
CA THR A 663 0.16 -0.58 -47.00
C THR A 663 0.23 -0.02 -45.57
N ASP A 664 -0.93 0.22 -44.94
CA ASP A 664 -1.00 0.57 -43.51
C ASP A 664 -0.40 -0.52 -42.62
N GLY A 665 -0.56 -1.79 -43.01
CA GLY A 665 0.05 -2.93 -42.33
C GLY A 665 1.57 -2.89 -42.40
N ASP A 666 2.13 -2.57 -43.58
CA ASP A 666 3.58 -2.43 -43.76
C ASP A 666 4.15 -1.32 -42.87
N ARG A 667 3.49 -0.15 -42.84
CA ARG A 667 3.90 0.97 -41.97
C ARG A 667 3.81 0.57 -40.51
N SER A 668 2.68 0.00 -40.11
CA SER A 668 2.41 -0.48 -38.75
C SER A 668 3.46 -1.46 -38.23
N ALA A 669 3.99 -2.33 -39.10
CA ALA A 669 4.99 -3.34 -38.75
C ALA A 669 6.38 -2.76 -38.42
N VAL A 670 6.69 -1.56 -38.91
CA VAL A 670 7.97 -0.87 -38.69
C VAL A 670 7.85 0.37 -37.79
N THR A 671 6.66 0.64 -37.27
CA THR A 671 6.37 1.72 -36.32
C THR A 671 6.78 1.32 -34.90
N GLY A 672 7.52 2.19 -34.23
CA GLY A 672 7.83 2.06 -32.81
C GLY A 672 6.63 2.46 -31.94
N ARG A 673 5.78 1.48 -31.63
CA ARG A 673 4.51 1.67 -30.90
C ARG A 673 4.65 1.89 -29.40
N GLN A 674 5.86 1.80 -28.85
CA GLN A 674 6.11 1.96 -27.42
C GLN A 674 6.35 3.42 -27.01
N GLY A 675 6.39 4.35 -27.97
CA GLY A 675 6.54 5.78 -27.70
C GLY A 675 5.69 6.64 -28.64
N THR A 676 5.30 7.83 -28.16
CA THR A 676 4.67 8.88 -28.96
C THR A 676 5.44 10.18 -28.75
N LEU A 677 5.76 10.89 -29.82
CA LEU A 677 6.36 12.22 -29.75
C LEU A 677 5.25 13.26 -29.79
N MET A 678 5.16 14.11 -28.77
CA MET A 678 4.20 15.20 -28.67
C MET A 678 4.93 16.54 -28.79
N ARG A 679 4.50 17.37 -29.73
CA ARG A 679 5.00 18.73 -29.92
C ARG A 679 3.98 19.71 -29.37
N VAL A 680 4.41 20.64 -28.53
CA VAL A 680 3.55 21.66 -27.93
C VAL A 680 4.09 23.05 -28.26
N LEU A 681 3.28 23.89 -28.90
CA LEU A 681 3.56 25.30 -29.17
C LEU A 681 2.79 26.17 -28.18
N HIS A 682 3.49 26.87 -27.30
CA HIS A 682 2.88 27.74 -26.29
C HIS A 682 3.73 29.00 -26.12
N ALA A 683 3.10 30.18 -26.14
CA ALA A 683 3.79 31.47 -26.04
C ALA A 683 4.99 31.60 -27.00
N GLN A 684 4.81 31.20 -28.27
CA GLN A 684 5.83 31.19 -29.34
C GLN A 684 7.03 30.24 -29.10
N ALA A 685 7.07 29.50 -27.99
CA ALA A 685 8.08 28.49 -27.71
C ALA A 685 7.56 27.09 -28.05
N VAL A 686 8.40 26.29 -28.69
CA VAL A 686 8.13 24.87 -28.98
C VAL A 686 8.79 24.02 -27.91
N THR A 687 8.08 23.00 -27.43
CA THR A 687 8.61 21.98 -26.52
C THR A 687 8.18 20.61 -27.02
N TYR A 688 9.10 19.64 -26.98
CA TYR A 688 8.80 18.25 -27.33
C TYR A 688 8.73 17.38 -26.07
N TYR A 689 7.82 16.42 -26.08
CA TYR A 689 7.66 15.42 -25.05
C TYR A 689 7.68 14.03 -25.69
N GLU A 690 8.56 13.14 -25.24
CA GLU A 690 8.50 11.72 -25.58
C GLU A 690 7.68 11.00 -24.52
N ILE A 691 6.52 10.46 -24.90
CA ILE A 691 5.59 9.76 -24.01
C ILE A 691 5.74 8.26 -24.24
N PHE A 692 6.36 7.55 -23.31
CA PHE A 692 6.62 6.11 -23.42
C PHE A 692 5.60 5.26 -22.69
N ASN A 693 5.22 4.13 -23.29
CA ASN A 693 4.36 3.12 -22.65
C ASN A 693 5.02 2.55 -21.38
N SER A 694 6.34 2.56 -21.24
CA SER A 694 7.01 2.15 -20.00
C SER A 694 6.62 3.01 -18.79
N GLY A 695 6.07 4.21 -18.99
CA GLY A 695 5.60 5.09 -17.90
C GLY A 695 6.42 6.36 -17.74
N ASN A 696 7.40 6.60 -18.61
CA ASN A 696 8.25 7.79 -18.60
C ASN A 696 7.78 8.85 -19.60
N ILE A 697 7.87 10.13 -19.21
CA ILE A 697 7.74 11.28 -20.11
C ILE A 697 9.07 12.04 -20.09
N VAL A 698 9.71 12.16 -21.25
CA VAL A 698 10.96 12.92 -21.39
C VAL A 698 10.65 14.27 -22.03
N ARG A 699 11.00 15.36 -21.35
CA ARG A 699 10.85 16.72 -21.88
C ARG A 699 12.13 17.16 -22.58
N HIS A 700 12.00 17.64 -23.81
CA HIS A 700 13.07 18.26 -24.60
C HIS A 700 12.85 19.76 -24.70
N SER A 701 13.73 20.51 -24.03
CA SER A 701 13.76 21.98 -24.05
C SER A 701 15.06 22.55 -24.62
N ASP A 702 16.01 21.70 -25.06
CA ASP A 702 17.25 22.15 -25.69
C ASP A 702 16.95 22.73 -27.10
N PRO A 703 17.33 23.98 -27.39
CA PRO A 703 17.13 24.61 -28.70
C PRO A 703 17.70 23.80 -29.88
N VAL A 704 18.81 23.08 -29.70
CA VAL A 704 19.45 22.27 -30.75
C VAL A 704 18.59 21.04 -31.07
N VAL A 705 18.09 20.36 -30.04
CA VAL A 705 17.18 19.21 -30.20
C VAL A 705 15.88 19.66 -30.85
N ILE A 706 15.28 20.76 -30.34
CA ILE A 706 14.02 21.31 -30.85
C ILE A 706 14.16 21.69 -32.33
N SER A 707 15.17 22.46 -32.70
CA SER A 707 15.34 22.90 -34.11
C SER A 707 15.57 21.73 -35.07
N THR A 708 16.28 20.69 -34.63
CA THR A 708 16.48 19.46 -35.42
C THR A 708 15.15 18.73 -35.66
N LEU A 709 14.34 18.57 -34.60
CA LEU A 709 13.05 17.91 -34.69
C LEU A 709 12.04 18.73 -35.51
N ASP A 710 11.97 20.05 -35.31
CA ASP A 710 11.06 20.93 -36.04
C ASP A 710 11.39 20.94 -37.54
N ARG A 711 12.68 20.87 -37.90
CA ARG A 711 13.11 20.73 -39.29
C ARG A 711 12.58 19.44 -39.91
N VAL A 712 12.68 18.31 -39.20
CA VAL A 712 12.24 16.99 -39.70
C VAL A 712 10.71 16.92 -39.76
N VAL A 713 10.01 17.40 -38.74
CA VAL A 713 8.54 17.40 -38.67
C VAL A 713 7.92 18.28 -39.76
N ARG A 714 8.55 19.41 -40.07
CA ARG A 714 8.07 20.34 -41.11
C ARG A 714 8.56 19.98 -42.51
N ASP A 715 9.37 18.95 -42.66
CA ASP A 715 9.90 18.55 -43.96
C ASP A 715 8.79 17.99 -44.86
N GLN A 716 8.28 18.84 -45.76
CA GLN A 716 7.30 18.49 -46.77
C GLN A 716 7.93 18.13 -48.12
N SER A 717 9.25 17.97 -48.22
CA SER A 717 9.94 17.65 -49.48
C SER A 717 9.41 16.39 -50.17
N HIS A 718 8.86 15.45 -49.39
CA HIS A 718 8.16 14.28 -49.89
C HIS A 718 6.86 14.62 -50.64
N LEU A 719 6.08 15.64 -50.23
CA LEU A 719 4.80 16.05 -50.82
C LEU A 719 4.90 16.61 -52.25
N GLY A 720 6.04 17.20 -52.62
CA GLY A 720 6.25 17.77 -53.96
C GLY A 720 6.68 16.76 -55.03
N GLN A 721 7.35 15.65 -54.66
CA GLN A 721 7.89 14.67 -55.61
C GLN A 721 6.86 13.63 -56.10
N TYR A 722 5.68 13.55 -55.47
CA TYR A 722 4.61 12.58 -55.80
C TYR A 722 4.06 12.68 -57.22
N LYS A 723 4.07 13.87 -57.84
CA LYS A 723 3.44 14.09 -59.15
C LYS A 723 4.29 13.67 -60.36
N LEU A 724 5.59 13.40 -60.19
CA LEU A 724 6.51 13.16 -61.32
C LEU A 724 7.24 11.80 -61.27
N LEU A 725 7.34 11.13 -60.11
CA LEU A 725 8.15 9.91 -59.90
C LEU A 725 7.45 8.81 -59.07
N GLY A 726 6.13 8.90 -58.90
CA GLY A 726 5.34 8.13 -57.92
C GLY A 726 5.62 6.63 -57.85
N GLU A 727 5.89 5.95 -58.96
CA GLU A 727 6.14 4.51 -58.98
C GLU A 727 7.50 4.07 -58.42
N LYS A 728 8.48 4.96 -58.22
CA LYS A 728 9.86 4.56 -57.82
C LYS A 728 10.35 5.18 -56.51
N PHE A 729 9.56 5.99 -55.83
CA PHE A 729 9.99 6.68 -54.62
C PHE A 729 9.84 5.80 -53.37
N ILE A 730 10.93 5.66 -52.61
CA ILE A 730 10.94 5.09 -51.25
C ILE A 730 11.20 6.26 -50.30
N ARG A 731 10.31 6.50 -49.35
CA ARG A 731 10.50 7.55 -48.35
C ARG A 731 11.70 7.23 -47.47
N GLY A 732 12.72 8.09 -47.50
CA GLY A 732 13.89 8.01 -46.63
C GLY A 732 13.60 8.56 -45.24
N GLY A 733 14.29 8.04 -44.22
CA GLY A 733 14.28 8.62 -42.88
C GLY A 733 15.39 9.65 -42.67
N HIS A 734 15.26 10.41 -41.58
CA HIS A 734 16.23 11.41 -41.14
C HIS A 734 17.05 10.90 -39.96
N GLU A 735 18.21 11.49 -39.72
CA GLU A 735 18.86 11.40 -38.42
C GLU A 735 18.10 12.27 -37.42
N VAL A 736 17.66 11.67 -36.31
CA VAL A 736 16.92 12.36 -35.25
C VAL A 736 17.61 12.17 -33.89
N PRO A 737 17.54 13.17 -33.00
CA PRO A 737 18.08 13.08 -31.63
C PRO A 737 17.14 12.32 -30.69
N LEU A 738 16.64 11.17 -31.13
CA LEU A 738 15.70 10.31 -30.40
C LEU A 738 16.20 8.85 -30.43
N ASP A 739 15.86 8.07 -29.41
CA ASP A 739 16.20 6.65 -29.30
C ASP A 739 15.11 5.78 -29.93
N PHE A 740 15.25 5.43 -31.21
CA PHE A 740 14.25 4.61 -31.90
C PHE A 740 14.09 3.23 -31.28
N ASP A 741 15.14 2.65 -30.71
CA ASP A 741 15.08 1.32 -30.10
C ASP A 741 14.14 1.34 -28.88
N ALA A 742 14.12 2.44 -28.12
CA ALA A 742 13.15 2.64 -27.05
C ALA A 742 11.70 2.69 -27.58
N TYR A 743 11.46 3.38 -28.71
CA TYR A 743 10.15 3.40 -29.38
C TYR A 743 9.73 2.02 -29.89
N ALA A 744 10.67 1.22 -30.39
CA ALA A 744 10.39 -0.11 -30.94
C ALA A 744 10.16 -1.17 -29.86
N THR A 745 10.98 -1.15 -28.81
CA THR A 745 11.06 -2.24 -27.82
C THR A 745 10.42 -1.91 -26.48
N GLY A 746 10.25 -0.63 -26.15
CA GLY A 746 9.75 -0.19 -24.84
C GLY A 746 10.82 -0.11 -23.76
N ASN A 747 12.08 -0.35 -24.11
CA ASN A 747 13.21 -0.15 -23.21
C ASN A 747 13.34 1.32 -22.80
N PRO A 748 13.92 1.61 -21.61
CA PRO A 748 14.22 2.99 -21.21
C PRO A 748 15.08 3.70 -22.26
N ALA A 749 14.68 4.92 -22.64
CA ALA A 749 15.41 5.73 -23.61
C ALA A 749 16.80 6.11 -23.08
N LYS A 750 17.82 5.94 -23.93
CA LYS A 750 19.20 6.30 -23.58
C LYS A 750 19.42 7.80 -23.73
N THR A 751 19.98 8.42 -22.69
CA THR A 751 20.32 9.86 -22.70
C THR A 751 21.27 10.20 -23.85
N GLY A 752 20.92 11.21 -24.65
CA GLY A 752 21.75 11.69 -25.76
C GLY A 752 21.81 10.77 -26.99
N ALA A 753 20.99 9.72 -27.05
CA ALA A 753 20.94 8.84 -28.20
C ALA A 753 20.49 9.55 -29.47
N LYS A 754 21.01 9.07 -30.61
CA LYS A 754 20.61 9.51 -31.94
C LYS A 754 20.28 8.28 -32.77
N SER A 755 19.25 8.39 -33.59
CA SER A 755 18.82 7.32 -34.49
C SER A 755 18.84 7.80 -35.92
N GLY A 756 19.56 7.08 -36.79
CA GLY A 756 19.53 7.29 -38.23
C GLY A 756 18.31 6.64 -38.89
N ASP A 757 17.93 7.15 -40.06
CA ASP A 757 16.88 6.59 -40.92
C ASP A 757 15.52 6.43 -40.21
N VAL A 758 15.10 7.49 -39.48
CA VAL A 758 13.81 7.55 -38.79
C VAL A 758 12.84 8.47 -39.53
N ILE A 759 11.64 7.99 -39.74
CA ILE A 759 10.52 8.76 -40.29
C ILE A 759 9.62 9.17 -39.14
N ILE A 760 9.32 10.47 -39.04
CA ILE A 760 8.35 11.02 -38.10
C ILE A 760 7.03 11.22 -38.86
N ASP A 761 6.00 10.48 -38.46
CA ASP A 761 4.67 10.55 -39.05
C ASP A 761 3.68 11.19 -38.09
N ARG A 762 2.80 12.03 -38.60
CA ARG A 762 1.75 12.65 -37.80
C ARG A 762 0.77 11.57 -37.31
N LEU A 763 0.43 11.66 -36.03
CA LEU A 763 -0.53 10.80 -35.36
C LEU A 763 -1.80 11.60 -35.09
N GLY A 764 -2.93 11.11 -35.58
CA GLY A 764 -4.22 11.69 -35.25
C GLY A 764 -4.38 13.16 -35.71
N ARG A 765 -5.30 13.86 -35.03
CA ARG A 765 -5.70 15.23 -35.38
C ARG A 765 -4.89 16.29 -34.62
N TYR A 766 -4.83 17.49 -35.20
CA TYR A 766 -4.23 18.66 -34.54
C TYR A 766 -5.16 19.14 -33.44
N LEU A 767 -4.59 19.56 -32.32
CA LEU A 767 -5.32 20.19 -31.24
C LEU A 767 -4.93 21.67 -31.13
N GLU A 768 -5.89 22.54 -31.43
CA GLU A 768 -5.73 24.00 -31.35
C GLU A 768 -5.33 24.47 -29.95
N ALA A 769 -4.73 25.67 -29.85
CA ALA A 769 -4.36 26.27 -28.58
C ALA A 769 -5.57 26.48 -27.66
N GLY A 770 -5.36 26.26 -26.36
CA GLY A 770 -6.36 26.57 -25.33
C GLY A 770 -6.41 28.06 -25.03
N SER A 771 -7.41 28.48 -24.27
CA SER A 771 -7.52 29.85 -23.75
C SER A 771 -7.41 29.85 -22.23
N LEU A 772 -6.77 30.88 -21.69
CA LEU A 772 -6.71 31.11 -20.25
C LEU A 772 -8.11 31.54 -19.77
N PRO A 773 -8.63 30.99 -18.65
CA PRO A 773 -9.91 31.46 -18.10
C PRO A 773 -9.88 32.95 -17.77
N GLU A 774 -10.94 33.69 -18.11
CA GLU A 774 -10.99 35.18 -18.04
C GLU A 774 -10.60 35.79 -16.68
N LYS A 775 -10.79 35.05 -15.58
CA LYS A 775 -10.54 35.53 -14.19
C LYS A 775 -9.24 35.00 -13.58
N GLN A 776 -8.36 34.43 -14.38
CA GLN A 776 -7.12 33.82 -13.90
C GLN A 776 -5.91 34.38 -14.63
N THR A 777 -4.80 34.50 -13.91
CA THR A 777 -3.48 34.72 -14.48
C THR A 777 -2.75 33.39 -14.63
N LEU A 778 -1.68 33.36 -15.43
CA LEU A 778 -0.85 32.16 -15.57
C LEU A 778 -0.27 31.69 -14.22
N GLU A 779 0.09 32.61 -13.33
CA GLU A 779 0.62 32.28 -11.99
C GLU A 779 -0.43 31.60 -11.11
N THR A 780 -1.69 32.03 -11.21
CA THR A 780 -2.80 31.48 -10.41
C THR A 780 -3.49 30.26 -11.05
N PHE A 781 -3.23 30.01 -12.34
CA PHE A 781 -3.94 28.99 -13.10
C PHE A 781 -3.37 27.59 -12.83
N VAL A 782 -4.14 26.74 -12.16
CA VAL A 782 -3.81 25.33 -11.98
C VAL A 782 -4.81 24.49 -12.77
N PRO A 783 -4.38 23.79 -13.84
CA PRO A 783 -5.28 22.99 -14.65
C PRO A 783 -5.68 21.69 -13.94
N ASP A 784 -6.97 21.31 -14.05
CA ASP A 784 -7.49 19.98 -13.70
C ASP A 784 -7.09 18.96 -14.79
N SER A 785 -5.79 18.70 -14.91
CA SER A 785 -5.21 17.94 -16.02
C SER A 785 -5.75 16.51 -16.10
N TYR A 786 -6.07 15.87 -14.98
CA TYR A 786 -6.63 14.51 -15.03
C TYR A 786 -8.05 14.48 -15.62
N GLN A 787 -8.81 15.56 -15.49
CA GLN A 787 -10.18 15.64 -15.99
C GLN A 787 -10.35 16.56 -17.19
N SER A 788 -9.26 17.13 -17.68
CA SER A 788 -9.22 17.97 -18.87
C SER A 788 -9.67 17.18 -20.10
N ASP A 789 -10.60 17.77 -20.86
CA ASP A 789 -11.03 17.23 -22.15
C ASP A 789 -9.86 17.20 -23.15
N ARG A 790 -8.90 18.11 -23.03
CA ARG A 790 -7.68 18.13 -23.85
C ARG A 790 -6.79 16.93 -23.54
N VAL A 791 -6.59 16.63 -22.26
CA VAL A 791 -5.79 15.47 -21.83
C VAL A 791 -6.50 14.16 -22.18
N GLU A 792 -7.84 14.08 -22.05
CA GLU A 792 -8.64 12.95 -22.54
C GLU A 792 -8.46 12.76 -24.05
N PHE A 793 -8.55 13.85 -24.83
CA PHE A 793 -8.36 13.81 -26.29
C PHE A 793 -6.98 13.26 -26.66
N ILE A 794 -5.91 13.78 -26.06
CA ILE A 794 -4.53 13.31 -26.30
C ILE A 794 -4.42 11.82 -25.97
N ALA A 795 -4.93 11.41 -24.81
CA ALA A 795 -4.84 10.02 -24.36
C ALA A 795 -5.63 9.06 -25.28
N CYS A 796 -6.81 9.46 -25.75
CA CYS A 796 -7.61 8.69 -26.71
C CYS A 796 -6.94 8.60 -28.08
N GLU A 797 -6.45 9.71 -28.64
CA GLU A 797 -5.76 9.71 -29.94
C GLU A 797 -4.51 8.79 -29.92
N ILE A 798 -3.77 8.77 -28.81
CA ILE A 798 -2.64 7.84 -28.62
C ILE A 798 -3.13 6.39 -28.49
N ALA A 799 -4.14 6.13 -27.66
CA ALA A 799 -4.63 4.77 -27.41
C ALA A 799 -5.35 4.14 -28.61
N GLU A 800 -5.93 4.95 -29.48
CA GLU A 800 -6.61 4.48 -30.69
C GLU A 800 -5.62 4.24 -31.83
N ASN A 801 -4.68 5.17 -32.04
CA ASN A 801 -3.82 5.16 -33.24
C ASN A 801 -2.41 4.61 -33.00
N ASN A 802 -1.92 4.62 -31.76
CA ASN A 802 -0.58 4.14 -31.39
C ASN A 802 -0.59 3.25 -30.14
N PHE A 803 -1.59 2.38 -30.01
CA PHE A 803 -1.61 1.37 -28.96
C PHE A 803 -0.38 0.46 -29.06
N TYR A 804 0.21 0.10 -27.91
CA TYR A 804 1.50 -0.59 -27.81
C TYR A 804 1.51 -1.98 -28.48
N GLU A 805 0.34 -2.54 -28.75
CA GLU A 805 0.17 -3.80 -29.46
C GLU A 805 -0.98 -3.72 -30.46
N SER A 806 -0.84 -4.27 -31.67
CA SER A 806 -1.95 -4.31 -32.63
C SER A 806 -2.97 -5.40 -32.28
N LEU A 807 -4.23 -5.18 -32.66
CA LEU A 807 -5.30 -6.19 -32.52
C LEU A 807 -4.92 -7.51 -33.22
N GLU A 808 -4.28 -7.43 -34.38
CA GLU A 808 -3.84 -8.61 -35.14
C GLU A 808 -2.75 -9.39 -34.40
N SER A 809 -1.72 -8.72 -33.87
CA SER A 809 -0.69 -9.36 -33.04
C SER A 809 -1.31 -10.06 -31.83
N MET A 810 -2.24 -9.38 -31.16
CA MET A 810 -2.95 -9.92 -30.00
C MET A 810 -3.80 -11.13 -30.37
N PHE A 811 -4.46 -11.11 -31.52
CA PHE A 811 -5.23 -12.23 -32.04
C PHE A 811 -4.35 -13.44 -32.35
N GLN A 812 -3.21 -13.24 -33.02
CA GLN A 812 -2.25 -14.33 -33.29
C GLN A 812 -1.71 -14.97 -32.01
N ARG A 813 -1.39 -14.14 -31.00
CA ARG A 813 -1.00 -14.62 -29.67
C ARG A 813 -2.11 -15.43 -28.99
N ALA A 814 -3.34 -14.95 -29.06
CA ALA A 814 -4.51 -15.58 -28.48
C ALA A 814 -4.87 -16.92 -29.16
N LYS A 815 -4.63 -17.02 -30.47
CA LYS A 815 -4.82 -18.25 -31.26
C LYS A 815 -3.85 -19.35 -30.80
N GLY A 816 -2.60 -18.96 -30.50
CA GLY A 816 -1.53 -19.87 -30.10
C GLY A 816 -1.16 -20.86 -31.21
N GLN A 817 -0.08 -21.61 -31.03
CA GLN A 817 0.35 -22.62 -32.01
C GLN A 817 0.03 -24.03 -31.52
N LEU A 818 -0.77 -24.77 -32.27
CA LEU A 818 -0.96 -26.22 -32.05
C LEU A 818 0.20 -27.01 -32.68
N SER A 819 0.50 -28.19 -32.12
CA SER A 819 1.45 -29.14 -32.69
C SER A 819 1.10 -29.52 -34.14
N VAL A 820 -0.19 -29.69 -34.43
CA VAL A 820 -0.73 -30.02 -35.77
C VAL A 820 -0.67 -28.84 -36.75
N GLU A 821 -0.63 -27.60 -36.26
CA GLU A 821 -0.46 -26.41 -37.10
C GLU A 821 1.01 -26.15 -37.41
N LYS A 822 1.92 -26.42 -36.46
CA LYS A 822 3.38 -26.37 -36.65
C LYS A 822 3.87 -27.35 -37.71
N SER A 823 3.25 -28.52 -37.85
CA SER A 823 3.57 -29.47 -38.93
C SER A 823 3.00 -29.07 -40.30
N ARG A 824 2.07 -28.10 -40.34
CA ARG A 824 1.44 -27.58 -41.57
C ARG A 824 1.99 -26.23 -42.02
N GLN A 825 2.70 -25.48 -41.17
CA GLN A 825 3.27 -24.17 -41.51
C GLN A 825 4.74 -24.03 -41.06
N ALA A 826 5.62 -23.72 -42.01
CA ALA A 826 7.00 -23.32 -41.78
C ALA A 826 7.08 -21.78 -41.62
N ASN A 827 6.75 -21.27 -40.43
CA ASN A 827 7.37 -20.10 -39.81
C ASN A 827 6.60 -19.68 -38.56
N ALA A 828 7.29 -19.63 -37.43
CA ALA A 828 6.78 -19.16 -36.16
C ALA A 828 7.83 -18.21 -35.57
N ARG A 829 7.57 -16.89 -35.57
CA ARG A 829 8.35 -15.92 -34.81
C ARG A 829 7.81 -15.77 -33.38
N ASP A 830 8.73 -15.46 -32.47
CA ASP A 830 8.60 -15.53 -31.03
C ASP A 830 7.43 -14.75 -30.42
N ILE A 831 6.56 -15.47 -29.72
CA ILE A 831 5.44 -14.95 -28.93
C ILE A 831 5.87 -14.46 -27.53
N ASN A 832 7.08 -14.81 -27.09
CA ASN A 832 7.55 -14.57 -25.71
C ASN A 832 7.98 -13.13 -25.40
N LEU A 833 8.09 -12.24 -26.39
CA LEU A 833 8.60 -10.87 -26.17
C LEU A 833 7.50 -9.86 -25.75
N LEU A 834 6.22 -10.23 -25.80
CA LEU A 834 5.09 -9.30 -25.63
C LEU A 834 4.45 -9.29 -24.23
N MET A 835 4.75 -10.27 -23.36
CA MET A 835 4.16 -10.34 -22.01
C MET A 835 4.70 -9.29 -21.04
N SER A 836 5.90 -8.74 -21.29
CA SER A 836 6.48 -7.64 -20.52
C SER A 836 5.92 -6.26 -20.89
N LEU A 837 5.16 -6.14 -21.98
CA LEU A 837 4.72 -4.86 -22.56
C LEU A 837 3.26 -4.51 -22.25
N VAL A 838 2.53 -5.42 -21.61
CA VAL A 838 1.16 -5.17 -21.13
C VAL A 838 1.24 -4.31 -19.88
N PRO A 839 0.58 -3.13 -19.84
CA PRO A 839 0.55 -2.25 -18.68
C PRO A 839 0.23 -3.04 -17.41
N PHE A 840 0.98 -2.75 -16.34
CA PHE A 840 0.78 -3.32 -14.99
C PHE A 840 1.14 -4.81 -14.82
N VAL A 841 1.65 -5.50 -15.85
CA VAL A 841 1.98 -6.93 -15.74
C VAL A 841 3.25 -7.21 -14.94
N GLY A 842 4.31 -6.39 -15.04
CA GLY A 842 5.52 -6.55 -14.22
C GLY A 842 5.22 -6.37 -12.73
N ALA A 843 4.52 -5.29 -12.39
CA ALA A 843 3.97 -5.09 -11.05
C ALA A 843 3.11 -6.28 -10.57
N TYR A 844 2.18 -6.76 -11.39
CA TYR A 844 1.34 -7.93 -11.07
C TYR A 844 2.18 -9.17 -10.77
N GLN A 845 3.21 -9.46 -11.57
CA GLN A 845 4.08 -10.64 -11.41
C GLN A 845 4.89 -10.56 -10.11
N ASP A 846 5.47 -9.40 -9.79
CA ASP A 846 6.21 -9.20 -8.54
C ASP A 846 5.33 -9.30 -7.31
N PHE A 847 4.09 -8.78 -7.38
CA PHE A 847 3.10 -8.93 -6.32
C PHE A 847 2.59 -10.36 -6.19
N ALA A 848 2.35 -11.07 -7.30
CA ALA A 848 1.94 -12.48 -7.30
C ALA A 848 3.03 -13.39 -6.69
N ALA A 849 4.30 -13.04 -6.89
CA ALA A 849 5.45 -13.68 -6.26
C ALA A 849 5.62 -13.32 -4.77
N GLY A 850 4.79 -12.43 -4.23
CA GLY A 850 4.85 -11.99 -2.83
C GLY A 850 5.93 -10.96 -2.51
N ASN A 851 6.62 -10.43 -3.54
CA ASN A 851 7.66 -9.42 -3.38
C ASN A 851 7.02 -8.03 -3.35
N ILE A 852 6.45 -7.62 -2.22
CA ILE A 852 5.70 -6.36 -2.10
C ILE A 852 6.57 -5.13 -2.41
N GLY A 853 7.82 -5.09 -1.92
CA GLY A 853 8.74 -3.98 -2.16
C GLY A 853 9.14 -3.85 -3.64
N LYS A 854 9.51 -4.98 -4.27
CA LYS A 854 9.79 -5.01 -5.73
C LYS A 854 8.53 -4.74 -6.53
N GLY A 855 7.37 -5.27 -6.15
CA GLY A 855 6.10 -5.00 -6.80
C GLY A 855 5.71 -3.53 -6.73
N LEU A 856 5.98 -2.83 -5.62
CA LEU A 856 5.72 -1.39 -5.50
C LEU A 856 6.73 -0.55 -6.30
N GLN A 857 7.99 -1.00 -6.40
CA GLN A 857 9.01 -0.42 -7.28
C GLN A 857 8.71 -0.69 -8.76
N SER A 858 8.25 -1.88 -9.14
CA SER A 858 7.81 -2.24 -10.49
C SER A 858 6.49 -1.55 -10.85
N LEU A 859 5.60 -1.33 -9.87
CA LEU A 859 4.44 -0.42 -9.96
C LEU A 859 4.84 1.06 -9.84
N ALA A 860 6.12 1.40 -9.72
CA ALA A 860 6.61 2.76 -9.93
C ALA A 860 7.32 2.85 -11.30
N LEU A 861 8.07 1.81 -11.68
CA LEU A 861 8.85 1.69 -12.92
C LEU A 861 7.98 1.43 -14.16
N ASP A 862 6.98 0.54 -14.11
CA ASP A 862 6.02 0.31 -15.21
C ASP A 862 4.93 1.42 -15.29
N THR A 863 4.95 2.35 -14.33
CA THR A 863 3.70 2.86 -13.76
C THR A 863 3.88 4.18 -12.99
N ALA A 864 4.19 5.27 -13.68
CA ALA A 864 3.83 6.59 -13.14
C ALA A 864 2.30 6.69 -12.89
N GLY A 865 1.46 5.89 -13.55
CA GLY A 865 0.00 6.02 -13.46
C GLY A 865 -0.70 5.51 -12.18
N VAL A 866 -0.52 4.25 -11.77
CA VAL A 866 -1.45 3.56 -10.83
C VAL A 866 -1.11 3.73 -9.34
N VAL A 867 0.15 3.86 -8.94
CA VAL A 867 0.46 4.32 -7.55
C VAL A 867 -0.10 5.73 -7.36
N MET A 868 0.03 6.59 -8.38
CA MET A 868 -0.61 7.90 -8.39
C MET A 868 -2.14 7.78 -8.33
N GLY A 869 -2.79 6.95 -9.15
CA GLY A 869 -4.25 6.95 -9.28
C GLY A 869 -5.06 6.10 -8.29
N ALA A 870 -4.54 4.98 -7.77
CA ALA A 870 -5.33 3.96 -7.06
C ALA A 870 -5.02 3.80 -5.55
N GLY A 871 -3.89 4.32 -5.05
CA GLY A 871 -3.52 4.21 -3.63
C GLY A 871 -3.61 2.79 -3.07
N GLY A 872 -4.05 2.65 -1.82
CA GLY A 872 -4.22 1.38 -1.10
C GLY A 872 -5.25 0.43 -1.73
N GLN A 873 -6.13 0.90 -2.65
CA GLN A 873 -7.09 0.03 -3.36
C GLN A 873 -6.40 -1.09 -4.13
N ALA A 874 -5.30 -0.75 -4.81
CA ALA A 874 -4.48 -1.69 -5.54
C ALA A 874 -3.91 -2.77 -4.59
N ARG A 875 -3.39 -2.38 -3.40
CA ARG A 875 -2.78 -3.32 -2.43
C ARG A 875 -3.73 -4.40 -1.91
N ALA A 876 -4.96 -4.06 -1.54
CA ALA A 876 -5.88 -5.10 -1.05
C ALA A 876 -6.48 -5.96 -2.18
N LEU A 877 -6.60 -5.44 -3.41
CA LEU A 877 -6.89 -6.27 -4.57
C LEU A 877 -5.75 -7.28 -4.79
N MET A 878 -4.49 -6.90 -4.62
CA MET A 878 -3.34 -7.81 -4.69
C MET A 878 -3.36 -8.89 -3.61
N HIS A 879 -3.69 -8.55 -2.35
CA HIS A 879 -3.83 -9.53 -1.27
C HIS A 879 -4.95 -10.56 -1.53
N SER A 880 -6.03 -10.15 -2.20
CA SER A 880 -7.10 -11.07 -2.61
C SER A 880 -6.68 -11.99 -3.76
N VAL A 881 -5.79 -11.53 -4.66
CA VAL A 881 -5.26 -12.30 -5.80
C VAL A 881 -4.18 -13.30 -5.36
N LYS A 882 -3.37 -12.99 -4.34
CA LYS A 882 -2.42 -13.95 -3.73
C LYS A 882 -3.09 -15.24 -3.27
N LYS A 883 -4.35 -15.16 -2.79
CA LYS A 883 -5.18 -16.33 -2.45
C LYS A 883 -5.69 -17.11 -3.67
N LEU A 884 -5.77 -16.47 -4.83
CA LEU A 884 -6.21 -17.10 -6.08
C LEU A 884 -5.06 -17.89 -6.74
N VAL A 885 -3.83 -17.36 -6.70
CA VAL A 885 -2.64 -18.02 -7.28
C VAL A 885 -2.20 -19.22 -6.44
N GLN A 886 -2.35 -19.20 -5.11
CA GLN A 886 -2.14 -20.41 -4.30
C GLN A 886 -3.15 -21.54 -4.60
N GLY A 887 -4.29 -21.22 -5.23
CA GLY A 887 -5.26 -22.20 -5.73
C GLY A 887 -5.00 -22.67 -7.16
N SER A 888 -3.94 -22.18 -7.81
CA SER A 888 -3.63 -22.49 -9.21
C SER A 888 -2.11 -22.46 -9.41
N VAL A 889 -1.50 -23.65 -9.42
CA VAL A 889 -0.08 -23.96 -9.69
C VAL A 889 0.81 -24.14 -8.44
N VAL A 890 0.72 -25.34 -7.84
CA VAL A 890 1.88 -26.10 -7.35
C VAL A 890 1.65 -27.58 -7.73
N PRO A 891 2.60 -28.29 -8.37
CA PRO A 891 2.52 -29.72 -8.56
C PRO A 891 2.64 -30.42 -7.19
N ALA A 892 1.66 -31.24 -6.85
CA ALA A 892 1.65 -32.05 -5.65
C ALA A 892 2.84 -33.03 -5.61
N LEU A 893 3.59 -33.03 -4.51
CA LEU A 893 4.32 -34.21 -4.05
C LEU A 893 3.78 -34.61 -2.67
N ASN A 894 3.23 -35.82 -2.64
CA ASN A 894 2.94 -36.70 -1.50
C ASN A 894 1.75 -36.38 -0.55
N GLY A 895 0.64 -37.10 -0.81
CA GLY A 895 0.07 -38.07 0.14
C GLY A 895 -0.77 -37.56 1.32
N ILE A 896 -2.09 -37.63 1.20
CA ILE A 896 -3.03 -38.52 1.94
C ILE A 896 -4.46 -38.02 1.70
N GLY A 897 -5.36 -38.96 1.46
CA GLY A 897 -6.68 -38.75 0.86
C GLY A 897 -7.72 -38.01 1.72
N GLY A 898 -8.57 -37.28 1.01
CA GLY A 898 -9.84 -36.73 1.49
C GLY A 898 -10.60 -36.17 0.29
N LYS A 899 -11.76 -36.73 -0.03
CA LYS A 899 -12.59 -36.33 -1.18
C LYS A 899 -12.99 -34.86 -1.06
N VAL A 900 -12.50 -34.00 -1.95
CA VAL A 900 -12.99 -32.62 -2.13
C VAL A 900 -13.59 -32.52 -3.53
N ALA A 901 -14.88 -32.19 -3.59
CA ALA A 901 -15.57 -31.91 -4.85
C ALA A 901 -15.00 -30.60 -5.46
N PRO A 902 -14.67 -30.55 -6.76
CA PRO A 902 -14.23 -29.33 -7.39
C PRO A 902 -15.43 -28.40 -7.59
N GLY A 903 -15.59 -27.44 -6.68
CA GLY A 903 -16.49 -26.33 -6.86
C GLY A 903 -15.99 -25.44 -8.00
N VAL A 904 -16.78 -25.34 -9.07
CA VAL A 904 -16.61 -24.32 -10.10
C VAL A 904 -16.56 -22.96 -9.40
N ALA A 905 -15.40 -22.29 -9.46
CA ALA A 905 -15.25 -20.94 -8.95
C ALA A 905 -16.15 -19.99 -9.76
N ARG A 906 -17.43 -19.88 -9.36
CA ARG A 906 -18.23 -18.72 -9.68
C ARG A 906 -17.52 -17.54 -9.04
N LEU A 907 -16.99 -16.64 -9.88
CA LEU A 907 -16.60 -15.28 -9.50
C LEU A 907 -17.84 -14.54 -8.97
N GLY A 908 -18.21 -14.83 -7.74
CA GLY A 908 -19.05 -13.98 -6.91
C GLY A 908 -18.23 -12.76 -6.54
N LEU A 909 -18.26 -11.75 -7.41
CA LEU A 909 -17.78 -10.41 -7.12
C LEU A 909 -18.65 -9.82 -6.00
N ALA A 910 -18.31 -10.11 -4.74
CA ALA A 910 -18.75 -9.29 -3.63
C ALA A 910 -18.20 -7.87 -3.86
N GLY A 911 -19.07 -6.86 -3.80
CA GLY A 911 -18.70 -5.46 -4.05
C GLY A 911 -17.56 -4.98 -3.15
N PRO A 912 -16.83 -3.91 -3.54
CA PRO A 912 -15.76 -3.38 -2.72
C PRO A 912 -16.30 -2.90 -1.37
N LYS A 913 -15.89 -3.59 -0.30
CA LYS A 913 -16.08 -3.18 1.09
C LYS A 913 -15.45 -1.80 1.30
N VAL A 914 -16.18 -0.91 1.96
CA VAL A 914 -15.74 0.48 2.19
C VAL A 914 -14.56 0.50 3.16
N ARG A 915 -13.38 0.92 2.69
CA ARG A 915 -12.19 1.11 3.52
C ARG A 915 -12.22 2.47 4.20
N ILE A 916 -11.36 2.69 5.19
CA ILE A 916 -11.20 3.97 5.86
C ILE A 916 -10.84 5.06 4.85
N SER A 917 -9.93 4.80 3.92
CA SER A 917 -9.61 5.78 2.87
C SER A 917 -10.83 6.12 1.99
N ASP A 918 -11.59 5.12 1.55
CA ASP A 918 -12.81 5.34 0.75
C ASP A 918 -13.89 6.10 1.54
N ALA A 919 -14.06 5.74 2.80
CA ALA A 919 -14.99 6.38 3.72
C ALA A 919 -14.62 7.83 4.02
N ALA A 920 -13.35 8.08 4.33
CA ALA A 920 -12.83 9.39 4.73
C ALA A 920 -12.97 10.43 3.63
N PHE A 921 -12.83 10.01 2.37
CA PHE A 921 -12.89 10.91 1.22
C PHE A 921 -14.27 10.96 0.54
N ASP A 922 -15.25 10.15 0.98
CA ASP A 922 -16.64 10.24 0.52
C ASP A 922 -17.47 11.12 1.45
N VAL A 923 -17.47 12.43 1.17
CA VAL A 923 -18.26 13.44 1.89
C VAL A 923 -19.45 13.95 1.09
N THR A 924 -19.80 13.24 0.00
CA THR A 924 -20.87 13.64 -0.92
C THR A 924 -22.23 13.75 -0.25
N LYS A 925 -22.49 12.85 0.72
CA LYS A 925 -23.72 12.78 1.50
C LYS A 925 -23.73 13.68 2.75
N GLN A 926 -22.64 14.39 3.04
CA GLN A 926 -22.55 15.20 4.26
C GLN A 926 -23.33 16.52 4.18
N SER A 927 -23.90 16.91 5.32
CA SER A 927 -24.74 18.11 5.46
C SER A 927 -23.92 19.39 5.64
N ALA A 928 -24.52 20.57 5.42
CA ALA A 928 -23.85 21.84 5.66
C ALA A 928 -23.41 22.01 7.13
N ALA A 929 -24.20 21.47 8.07
CA ALA A 929 -23.88 21.49 9.50
C ALA A 929 -22.57 20.74 9.80
N PHE A 930 -22.29 19.63 9.12
CA PHE A 930 -21.03 18.91 9.26
C PHE A 930 -19.83 19.76 8.83
N PHE A 931 -19.89 20.40 7.66
CA PHE A 931 -18.80 21.26 7.17
C PHE A 931 -18.56 22.46 8.09
N ASN A 932 -19.63 23.10 8.57
CA ASN A 932 -19.53 24.18 9.54
C ASN A 932 -18.92 23.71 10.87
N ALA A 933 -19.15 22.46 11.29
CA ALA A 933 -18.54 21.89 12.49
C ALA A 933 -17.02 21.78 12.39
N VAL A 934 -16.56 21.25 11.26
CA VAL A 934 -15.15 20.92 11.06
C VAL A 934 -14.32 22.19 10.90
N PHE A 935 -14.85 23.20 10.20
CA PHE A 935 -14.11 24.41 9.81
C PHE A 935 -14.54 25.69 10.54
N ASN A 936 -15.24 25.60 11.68
CA ASN A 936 -15.61 26.79 12.45
C ASN A 936 -14.34 27.62 12.79
N PRO A 937 -14.26 28.90 12.39
CA PRO A 937 -13.08 29.75 12.63
C PRO A 937 -12.80 30.01 14.10
N LEU A 938 -13.79 29.86 14.99
CA LEU A 938 -13.59 30.08 16.42
C LEU A 938 -13.02 28.84 17.12
N ASP A 939 -13.40 27.61 16.75
CA ASP A 939 -12.93 26.36 17.36
C ASP A 939 -13.25 25.09 16.53
N GLY A 940 -12.69 24.96 15.32
CA GLY A 940 -12.92 23.77 14.48
C GLY A 940 -12.67 22.43 15.21
N TYR A 941 -13.33 21.36 14.74
CA TYR A 941 -13.29 20.01 15.34
C TYR A 941 -11.90 19.54 15.84
N PRO A 942 -10.78 19.74 15.10
CA PRO A 942 -9.45 19.32 15.56
C PRO A 942 -8.94 20.09 16.80
N ARG A 943 -9.25 21.38 16.93
CA ARG A 943 -8.85 22.19 18.09
C ARG A 943 -9.64 21.84 19.35
N LEU A 944 -10.95 21.58 19.21
CA LEU A 944 -11.79 21.13 20.31
C LEU A 944 -11.38 19.76 20.85
N MET A 945 -11.11 18.80 19.97
CA MET A 945 -10.62 17.48 20.39
C MET A 945 -9.23 17.56 21.01
N GLY A 946 -8.34 18.39 20.48
CA GLY A 946 -7.02 18.65 21.05
C GLY A 946 -7.04 19.34 22.42
N ALA A 947 -8.05 20.17 22.70
CA ALA A 947 -8.25 20.80 24.01
C ALA A 947 -8.90 19.84 25.02
N ALA A 948 -9.88 19.04 24.56
CA ALA A 948 -10.54 18.01 25.37
C ALA A 948 -9.58 16.87 25.77
N SER A 949 -8.71 16.42 24.86
CA SER A 949 -7.69 15.40 25.16
C SER A 949 -6.57 15.90 26.08
N ARG A 950 -6.37 17.23 26.19
CA ARG A 950 -5.40 17.88 27.07
C ARG A 950 -5.96 18.30 28.44
N GLY A 951 -7.23 18.00 28.74
CA GLY A 951 -7.81 18.22 30.07
C GLY A 951 -7.96 19.69 30.50
N LEU A 952 -8.04 20.64 29.55
CA LEU A 952 -8.25 22.06 29.87
C LEU A 952 -9.71 22.31 30.30
N GLY A 953 -9.94 22.35 31.61
CA GLY A 953 -11.26 22.41 32.27
C GLY A 953 -12.07 23.72 32.15
N LYS A 954 -12.01 24.47 31.04
CA LYS A 954 -12.86 25.67 30.84
C LYS A 954 -13.69 25.56 29.55
N MET A 955 -14.68 24.66 29.59
CA MET A 955 -15.64 24.36 28.52
C MET A 955 -17.09 24.93 28.65
N PRO A 956 -17.45 25.97 29.45
CA PRO A 956 -18.82 26.51 29.39
C PRO A 956 -19.08 27.58 28.31
N ALA A 957 -18.06 28.35 27.89
CA ALA A 957 -18.30 29.55 27.08
C ALA A 957 -18.54 29.29 25.57
N LEU A 958 -18.14 28.12 25.06
CA LEU A 958 -18.16 27.80 23.62
C LEU A 958 -19.41 27.07 23.14
N LEU A 959 -20.26 26.61 24.06
CA LEU A 959 -21.51 25.91 23.76
C LEU A 959 -22.75 26.82 23.76
N ALA A 960 -22.56 28.13 23.99
CA ALA A 960 -23.65 29.10 24.15
C ALA A 960 -24.19 29.69 22.82
N GLY A 961 -23.68 29.29 21.66
CA GLY A 961 -24.14 29.76 20.34
C GLY A 961 -25.10 28.77 19.66
N ASN A 962 -26.22 29.28 19.12
CA ASN A 962 -27.36 28.57 18.49
C ASN A 962 -27.02 27.51 17.40
N GLY A 963 -26.48 26.34 17.79
CA GLY A 963 -26.17 25.22 16.88
C GLY A 963 -26.67 23.87 17.40
N SER A 964 -27.99 23.64 17.39
CA SER A 964 -28.66 22.51 18.07
C SER A 964 -28.36 21.10 17.52
N ALA A 965 -27.78 20.97 16.31
CA ALA A 965 -27.38 19.70 15.72
C ALA A 965 -25.91 19.35 15.97
N LEU A 966 -25.04 20.36 16.06
CA LEU A 966 -23.59 20.20 16.27
C LEU A 966 -23.28 19.72 17.68
N ALA A 967 -23.87 20.38 18.68
CA ALA A 967 -23.70 20.05 20.09
C ALA A 967 -24.18 18.63 20.40
N LYS A 968 -25.15 18.11 19.63
CA LYS A 968 -25.67 16.75 19.79
C LYS A 968 -24.75 15.67 19.20
N ALA A 969 -24.04 15.96 18.12
CA ALA A 969 -23.15 14.98 17.46
C ALA A 969 -21.74 14.90 18.08
N MET A 970 -21.23 16.02 18.63
CA MET A 970 -19.89 16.13 19.21
C MET A 970 -19.56 15.09 20.30
N PRO A 971 -20.46 14.78 21.26
CA PRO A 971 -20.19 13.76 22.28
C PRO A 971 -20.00 12.36 21.69
N HIS A 972 -20.75 12.03 20.63
CA HIS A 972 -20.65 10.73 19.97
C HIS A 972 -19.34 10.58 19.19
N LEU A 973 -18.90 11.64 18.51
CA LEU A 973 -17.60 11.67 17.82
C LEU A 973 -16.43 11.61 18.81
N ALA A 974 -16.49 12.37 19.91
CA ALA A 974 -15.47 12.32 20.96
C ALA A 974 -15.36 10.92 21.58
N ARG A 975 -16.50 10.26 21.81
CA ARG A 975 -16.53 8.87 22.29
C ARG A 975 -15.96 7.89 21.26
N ALA A 976 -16.27 8.05 19.98
CA ALA A 976 -15.73 7.21 18.92
C ALA A 976 -14.21 7.37 18.80
N GLU A 977 -13.71 8.60 18.93
CA GLU A 977 -12.27 8.91 18.96
C GLU A 977 -11.59 8.30 20.18
N GLN A 978 -12.15 8.46 21.38
CA GLN A 978 -11.61 7.84 22.60
C GLN A 978 -11.57 6.32 22.50
N LYS A 979 -12.62 5.68 21.96
CA LYS A 979 -12.63 4.22 21.73
C LYS A 979 -11.54 3.79 20.74
N MET A 980 -11.42 4.50 19.62
CA MET A 980 -10.41 4.20 18.59
C MET A 980 -9.00 4.42 19.14
N ARG A 981 -8.77 5.49 19.91
CA ARG A 981 -7.51 5.78 20.58
C ARG A 981 -7.17 4.70 21.60
N GLY A 982 -8.08 4.37 22.52
CA GLY A 982 -7.86 3.31 23.51
C GLY A 982 -7.53 1.96 22.85
N TYR A 983 -8.28 1.58 21.82
CA TYR A 983 -8.03 0.33 21.08
C TYR A 983 -6.64 0.25 20.45
N PHE A 984 -6.20 1.32 19.79
CA PHE A 984 -4.88 1.34 19.14
C PHE A 984 -3.74 1.59 20.13
N LEU A 985 -3.98 2.33 21.21
CA LEU A 985 -2.97 2.55 22.23
C LEU A 985 -2.56 1.24 22.90
N VAL A 986 -3.53 0.36 23.19
CA VAL A 986 -3.25 -1.01 23.62
C VAL A 986 -2.34 -1.73 22.62
N ALA A 987 -2.55 -1.56 21.31
CA ALA A 987 -1.72 -2.17 20.27
C ALA A 987 -0.27 -1.62 20.21
N THR A 988 0.02 -0.53 20.91
CA THR A 988 1.40 -0.02 21.12
C THR A 988 2.07 -0.59 22.36
N GLY A 989 1.32 -1.29 23.23
CA GLY A 989 1.83 -1.80 24.51
C GLY A 989 1.99 -0.74 25.60
N MET A 990 1.34 0.42 25.46
CA MET A 990 1.38 1.51 26.44
C MET A 990 0.08 1.62 27.22
N VAL A 991 0.17 2.11 28.46
CA VAL A 991 -0.99 2.49 29.29
C VAL A 991 -1.46 3.88 28.89
N ASP A 992 -2.78 4.13 28.90
CA ASP A 992 -3.33 5.46 28.59
C ASP A 992 -2.98 6.47 29.70
N PRO A 993 -2.14 7.48 29.42
CA PRO A 993 -1.77 8.48 30.43
C PRO A 993 -2.94 9.40 30.82
N ALA A 994 -4.03 9.42 30.02
CA ALA A 994 -5.20 10.25 30.26
C ALA A 994 -6.39 9.49 30.88
N ALA A 995 -6.28 8.18 31.09
CA ALA A 995 -7.33 7.41 31.75
C ALA A 995 -7.43 7.79 33.24
N PRO A 996 -8.62 8.08 33.78
CA PRO A 996 -8.76 8.30 35.21
C PRO A 996 -8.36 7.02 35.98
N PRO A 997 -7.64 7.14 37.11
CA PRO A 997 -7.33 5.98 37.93
C PRO A 997 -8.65 5.32 38.31
N VAL A 998 -8.76 4.00 38.10
CA VAL A 998 -9.98 3.23 38.39
C VAL A 998 -10.40 3.54 39.82
N ALA A 999 -11.52 4.23 39.98
CA ALA A 999 -12.16 4.39 41.27
C ALA A 999 -12.54 2.98 41.75
N GLN A 1000 -12.02 2.58 42.90
CA GLN A 1000 -12.60 1.46 43.61
C GLN A 1000 -14.03 1.89 43.95
N THR A 1001 -15.03 1.38 43.23
CA THR A 1001 -16.35 1.28 43.86
C THR A 1001 -16.16 0.42 45.12
N PRO A 1002 -16.62 0.90 46.29
CA PRO A 1002 -16.40 0.23 47.56
C PRO A 1002 -16.94 -1.20 47.58
#